data_AF-A0A871REX2-F1
#
_entry.id   AF-A0A871REX2-F1
#
_cell.length_a   1.000
_cell.length_b   1.000
_cell.length_c   1.000
_cell.angle_alpha   90.00
_cell.angle_beta   90.00
_cell.angle_gamma   90.00
#
_symmetry.space_group_name_H-M   'P 1'
#
loop_
_entity.id
_entity.type
_entity.pdbx_description
1 polymer ?
#
loop_
_entity_poly.entity_id
_entity_poly.type
_entity_poly.pdbx_seq_one_letter_code
_entity_poly.pdbx_strand_id
1 'polypeptide(L)'
;MSTLQLFADKGPKSVSFVNNLKVELASTIFAPKLKFADDSDREENFLELADKKSGFTLVEPNAIVKYLAATSKNGSKDVFRADPLEATLNKIAALGSKALDGINFEKFHFTSNANTNSVIQILAYSSLYPLLGLKKNSEIQQSVQTWFAEFGSNSKIEKAVATAKSVSRLERVKEKNTGKRNVLSGIEFIHPEGKLAPKVGQRNILITSALPYVNNVPHLGNIVGSVLSADIFARYCKRRNFNTLFICGTDEYGTATETKALEEHVTPRELCNKYHKIHKEVYDWFGIGFDYFGRTTTDKQTEISQHIFLELQKNGFLEEQSMKQLYCPVHKGYLADRYVEGECPKCHYEDARGDQCDKCGALLDPFELIKPRCKLDNATPEPRHSNHVFLSLDKLEPDLRKWIEKASNEGNWSKNAKTITNSWLREGLKPRCITRDLVWGTPVPLEKYKDKVLYVWFDATIGYISITANYTDNWRAWWQNPENVKLYQFMGKDNVPFHTVVFPATEIGTKENWTMLHHLNTTEYLQYEGGKFSKSRNIGVFGNNAKDTGVSPAVWRYYLASIRPEAQDSQFSWAEFVTKNNSELLANLGNFVNRIVKYVNAKYNGVVPKYNISNCSDYPKASSELTKLIETYNNDLESVHERKGLETVMLTSARGNQFLQDNKMDNSLYNDHPDKADAVVAIGLNIVYLVSALISPYMPETSALIEKILNVPALRIPDKFEMWIQAGHCIGKPQYLFSRIDPEKVEEWKHKYGGKPQA
;
A
#
# COMPACT_ATOMS: atom_id res chain seq x y z
N MET A 1 2.11 -16.43 67.88
CA MET A 1 1.38 -16.23 66.60
C MET A 1 2.43 -16.18 65.52
N SER A 2 2.51 -17.21 64.68
CA SER A 2 3.68 -17.44 63.80
C SER A 2 3.88 -16.31 62.80
N THR A 3 5.07 -15.74 62.77
CA THR A 3 5.55 -14.80 61.74
C THR A 3 6.02 -15.51 60.46
N LEU A 4 5.58 -16.76 60.28
CA LEU A 4 5.86 -17.55 59.09
C LEU A 4 5.16 -16.94 57.86
N GLN A 5 5.93 -16.78 56.80
CA GLN A 5 5.50 -16.36 55.48
C GLN A 5 5.89 -17.44 54.48
N LEU A 6 5.00 -17.73 53.55
CA LEU A 6 5.22 -18.71 52.49
C LEU A 6 5.29 -17.99 51.14
N PHE A 7 6.29 -18.28 50.33
CA PHE A 7 6.49 -17.69 49.02
C PHE A 7 6.44 -18.79 47.95
N ALA A 8 5.76 -18.52 46.84
CA ALA A 8 5.56 -19.48 45.77
C ALA A 8 6.79 -19.61 44.86
N ASP A 9 6.99 -20.80 44.32
CA ASP A 9 7.92 -21.10 43.24
C ASP A 9 7.41 -20.47 41.93
N LYS A 10 8.19 -19.55 41.35
CA LYS A 10 7.90 -18.87 40.07
C LYS A 10 8.75 -19.41 38.91
N GLY A 11 9.48 -20.51 39.13
CA GLY A 11 10.37 -21.18 38.18
C GLY A 11 9.67 -21.98 37.05
N PRO A 12 10.41 -22.87 36.34
CA PRO A 12 9.87 -23.62 35.20
C PRO A 12 8.76 -24.63 35.57
N LYS A 13 7.86 -24.82 34.59
CA LYS A 13 6.41 -24.80 34.81
C LYS A 13 5.79 -26.03 35.50
N SER A 14 6.27 -27.25 35.24
CA SER A 14 5.73 -28.46 35.89
C SER A 14 6.24 -28.64 37.31
N VAL A 15 7.54 -28.38 37.52
CA VAL A 15 8.20 -28.55 38.82
C VAL A 15 7.68 -27.49 39.79
N SER A 16 7.61 -26.22 39.37
CA SER A 16 7.09 -25.15 40.20
C SER A 16 5.61 -25.33 40.58
N PHE A 17 4.77 -25.80 39.66
CA PHE A 17 3.39 -26.15 39.98
C PHE A 17 3.30 -27.29 41.02
N VAL A 18 4.07 -28.37 40.82
CA VAL A 18 4.10 -29.49 41.77
C VAL A 18 4.62 -29.03 43.15
N ASN A 19 5.65 -28.18 43.18
CA ASN A 19 6.22 -27.62 44.40
C ASN A 19 5.20 -26.74 45.16
N ASN A 20 4.53 -25.83 44.45
CA ASN A 20 3.47 -24.99 45.01
C ASN A 20 2.30 -25.84 45.49
N LEU A 21 1.90 -26.87 44.74
CA LEU A 21 0.81 -27.76 45.12
C LEU A 21 1.14 -28.58 46.38
N LYS A 22 2.37 -29.12 46.49
CA LYS A 22 2.84 -29.82 47.71
C LYS A 22 2.64 -28.95 48.94
N VAL A 23 3.14 -27.72 48.90
CA VAL A 23 3.08 -26.84 50.06
C VAL A 23 1.69 -26.29 50.32
N GLU A 24 0.92 -25.98 49.28
CA GLU A 24 -0.44 -25.46 49.44
C GLU A 24 -1.40 -26.50 50.04
N LEU A 25 -1.22 -27.78 49.68
CA LEU A 25 -1.96 -28.86 50.34
C LEU A 25 -1.56 -28.95 51.82
N ALA A 26 -0.27 -28.89 52.13
CA ALA A 26 0.21 -28.93 53.50
C ALA A 26 -0.22 -27.71 54.33
N SER A 27 -0.20 -26.50 53.77
CA SER A 27 -0.67 -25.29 54.42
C SER A 27 -2.17 -25.39 54.70
N THR A 28 -2.98 -25.80 53.72
CA THR A 28 -4.43 -25.95 53.85
C THR A 28 -4.82 -26.97 54.93
N ILE A 29 -4.06 -28.06 55.03
CA ILE A 29 -4.38 -29.18 55.92
C ILE A 29 -3.83 -28.95 57.33
N PHE A 30 -2.57 -28.52 57.44
CA PHE A 30 -1.84 -28.47 58.71
C PHE A 30 -1.70 -27.07 59.30
N ALA A 31 -1.70 -26.03 58.47
CA ALA A 31 -1.46 -24.64 58.87
C ALA A 31 -2.40 -23.65 58.14
N PRO A 32 -3.74 -23.76 58.28
CA PRO A 32 -4.73 -23.10 57.41
C PRO A 32 -4.74 -21.56 57.48
N LYS A 33 -3.98 -20.97 58.40
CA LYS A 33 -3.79 -19.50 58.51
C LYS A 33 -2.60 -18.99 57.70
N LEU A 34 -1.70 -19.88 57.26
CA LEU A 34 -0.57 -19.56 56.41
C LEU A 34 -1.06 -19.48 54.96
N LYS A 35 -0.81 -18.35 54.31
CA LYS A 35 -1.09 -18.14 52.89
C LYS A 35 0.19 -17.75 52.18
N PHE A 36 0.22 -17.92 50.86
CA PHE A 36 1.27 -17.33 50.05
C PHE A 36 1.30 -15.81 50.25
N ALA A 37 2.45 -15.29 50.64
CA ALA A 37 2.71 -13.86 50.71
C ALA A 37 2.76 -13.29 49.30
N ASP A 38 2.01 -12.21 49.10
CA ASP A 38 2.10 -11.40 47.89
C ASP A 38 3.30 -10.47 48.04
N ASP A 39 4.44 -10.90 47.52
CA ASP A 39 5.66 -10.10 47.46
C ASP A 39 6.05 -9.95 45.99
N SER A 40 5.52 -8.90 45.38
CA SER A 40 5.77 -8.52 43.99
C SER A 40 7.22 -8.10 43.75
N ASP A 41 7.97 -7.80 44.83
CA ASP A 41 9.31 -7.21 44.78
C ASP A 41 10.43 -8.25 45.04
N ARG A 42 10.09 -9.51 45.31
CA ARG A 42 11.07 -10.59 45.49
C ARG A 42 11.67 -11.02 44.15
N GLU A 43 12.98 -10.78 43.96
CA GLU A 43 13.75 -11.22 42.78
C GLU A 43 13.91 -12.75 42.68
N GLU A 44 13.79 -13.45 43.81
CA GLU A 44 13.99 -14.89 43.92
C GLU A 44 12.77 -15.69 43.44
N ASN A 45 13.00 -16.63 42.52
CA ASN A 45 11.94 -17.43 41.89
C ASN A 45 11.70 -18.80 42.56
N PHE A 46 12.25 -19.06 43.75
CA PHE A 46 12.14 -20.37 44.42
C PHE A 46 11.12 -20.37 45.57
N LEU A 47 10.54 -21.55 45.82
CA LEU A 47 9.66 -21.81 46.95
C LEU A 47 10.38 -21.53 48.29
N GLU A 48 9.76 -20.77 49.19
CA GLU A 48 10.38 -20.49 50.49
C GLU A 48 9.33 -20.39 51.61
N LEU A 49 9.59 -21.05 52.74
CA LEU A 49 8.93 -20.81 54.01
C LEU A 49 9.91 -20.10 54.95
N ALA A 50 9.62 -18.85 55.32
CA ALA A 50 10.51 -18.02 56.13
C ALA A 50 9.83 -17.45 57.37
N ASP A 51 10.58 -17.27 58.46
CA ASP A 51 10.19 -16.45 59.60
C ASP A 51 11.18 -15.29 59.76
N LYS A 52 10.73 -14.10 59.33
CA LYS A 52 11.56 -12.88 59.34
C LYS A 52 12.06 -12.47 60.72
N LYS A 53 11.43 -12.93 61.82
CA LYS A 53 11.85 -12.58 63.18
C LYS A 53 12.98 -13.47 63.71
N SER A 54 13.01 -14.73 63.30
CA SER A 54 13.98 -15.71 63.79
C SER A 54 15.12 -15.98 62.80
N GLY A 55 14.97 -15.53 61.54
CA GLY A 55 15.92 -15.82 60.46
C GLY A 55 15.80 -17.25 59.92
N PHE A 56 14.76 -18.00 60.33
CA PHE A 56 14.51 -19.35 59.87
C PHE A 56 14.02 -19.36 58.42
N THR A 57 14.57 -20.25 57.59
CA THR A 57 14.20 -20.44 56.18
C THR A 57 14.20 -21.92 55.81
N LEU A 58 13.21 -22.34 55.01
CA LEU A 58 13.15 -23.65 54.36
C LEU A 58 12.78 -23.46 52.88
N VAL A 59 13.51 -24.12 51.99
CA VAL A 59 13.32 -23.96 50.53
C VAL A 59 12.96 -25.26 49.80
N GLU A 60 13.17 -26.41 50.44
CA GLU A 60 12.85 -27.70 49.84
C GLU A 60 11.36 -28.06 50.06
N PRO A 61 10.57 -28.31 49.00
CA PRO A 61 9.13 -28.53 49.12
C PRO A 61 8.72 -29.66 50.06
N ASN A 62 9.38 -30.83 50.01
CA ASN A 62 9.01 -31.95 50.87
C ASN A 62 9.32 -31.66 52.35
N ALA A 63 10.42 -30.97 52.62
CA ALA A 63 10.83 -30.51 53.95
C ALA A 63 9.83 -29.50 54.51
N ILE A 64 9.31 -28.58 53.68
CA ILE A 64 8.25 -27.65 54.08
C ILE A 64 6.97 -28.43 54.45
N VAL A 65 6.56 -29.41 53.63
CA VAL A 65 5.40 -30.27 53.95
C VAL A 65 5.57 -30.98 55.29
N LYS A 66 6.73 -31.61 55.51
CA LYS A 66 7.06 -32.31 56.76
C LYS A 66 7.08 -31.38 57.96
N TYR A 67 7.66 -30.18 57.80
CA TYR A 67 7.71 -29.16 58.84
C TYR A 67 6.31 -28.68 59.25
N LEU A 68 5.44 -28.37 58.28
CA LEU A 68 4.07 -27.94 58.55
C LEU A 68 3.26 -29.06 59.22
N ALA A 69 3.46 -30.32 58.81
CA ALA A 69 2.85 -31.47 59.46
C ALA A 69 3.33 -31.62 60.91
N ALA A 70 4.64 -31.59 61.18
CA ALA A 70 5.23 -31.78 62.52
C ALA A 70 4.82 -30.69 63.52
N THR A 71 4.60 -29.46 63.05
CA THR A 71 4.28 -28.29 63.87
C THR A 71 2.77 -28.07 64.07
N SER A 72 1.93 -28.88 63.42
CA SER A 72 0.48 -28.82 63.56
C SER A 72 0.00 -29.49 64.85
N LYS A 73 -1.12 -28.98 65.41
CA LYS A 73 -1.77 -29.57 66.61
C LYS A 73 -2.19 -31.03 66.42
N ASN A 74 -2.42 -31.44 65.18
CA ASN A 74 -2.87 -32.79 64.80
C ASN A 74 -1.75 -33.60 64.09
N GLY A 75 -0.51 -33.13 64.14
CA GLY A 75 0.63 -33.69 63.44
C GLY A 75 1.28 -34.88 64.15
N SER A 76 1.74 -35.87 63.39
CA SER A 76 2.63 -36.91 63.91
C SER A 76 4.07 -36.39 64.00
N LYS A 77 4.81 -36.72 65.06
CA LYS A 77 6.25 -36.40 65.18
C LYS A 77 7.14 -37.32 64.34
N ASP A 78 6.60 -38.44 63.82
CA ASP A 78 7.33 -39.42 63.00
C ASP A 78 7.45 -39.02 61.52
N VAL A 79 7.01 -37.81 61.13
CA VAL A 79 6.99 -37.32 59.73
C VAL A 79 8.36 -37.08 59.11
N PHE A 80 9.44 -37.12 59.90
CA PHE A 80 10.82 -36.97 59.41
C PHE A 80 11.48 -38.29 59.04
N ARG A 81 10.84 -39.45 59.26
CA ARG A 81 11.35 -40.72 58.75
C ARG A 81 11.36 -40.70 57.21
N ALA A 82 12.44 -41.19 56.61
CA ALA A 82 12.54 -41.27 55.16
C ALA A 82 11.58 -42.35 54.63
N ASP A 83 10.65 -41.95 53.76
CA ASP A 83 9.80 -42.90 53.05
C ASP A 83 10.51 -43.35 51.75
N PRO A 84 10.64 -44.66 51.48
CA PRO A 84 11.25 -45.17 50.24
C PRO A 84 10.64 -44.62 48.95
N LEU A 85 9.39 -44.15 49.00
CA LEU A 85 8.67 -43.62 47.86
C LEU A 85 9.10 -42.18 47.50
N GLU A 86 9.66 -41.40 48.42
CA GLU A 86 10.03 -40.00 48.17
C GLU A 86 11.01 -39.82 47.01
N ALA A 87 11.99 -40.73 46.87
CA ALA A 87 12.93 -40.71 45.75
C ALA A 87 12.21 -40.90 44.40
N THR A 88 11.20 -41.77 44.37
CA THR A 88 10.38 -42.02 43.18
C THR A 88 9.51 -40.81 42.87
N LEU A 89 8.86 -40.22 43.88
CA LEU A 89 8.03 -39.02 43.73
C LEU A 89 8.82 -37.80 43.25
N ASN A 90 10.03 -37.61 43.75
CA ASN A 90 10.90 -36.53 43.29
C ASN A 90 11.32 -36.72 41.83
N LYS A 91 11.58 -37.96 41.40
CA LYS A 91 11.84 -38.27 39.99
C LYS A 91 10.62 -38.00 39.11
N ILE A 92 9.42 -38.34 39.57
CA ILE A 92 8.15 -38.04 38.87
C ILE A 92 7.94 -36.53 38.75
N ALA A 93 8.11 -35.79 39.85
CA ALA A 93 7.96 -34.33 39.87
C ALA A 93 8.94 -33.65 38.88
N ALA A 94 10.18 -34.15 38.79
CA ALA A 94 11.21 -33.62 37.89
C ALA A 94 10.97 -33.96 36.42
N LEU A 95 10.51 -35.17 36.10
CA LEU A 95 10.41 -35.67 34.72
C LEU A 95 9.00 -35.56 34.11
N GLY A 96 7.95 -35.35 34.91
CA GLY A 96 6.58 -35.22 34.44
C GLY A 96 6.10 -36.41 33.62
N SER A 97 5.48 -36.18 32.46
CA SER A 97 4.99 -37.24 31.55
C SER A 97 6.09 -38.16 31.01
N LYS A 98 7.35 -37.71 30.98
CA LYS A 98 8.50 -38.55 30.58
C LYS A 98 8.92 -39.54 31.68
N ALA A 99 8.30 -39.47 32.87
CA ALA A 99 8.63 -40.33 33.99
C ALA A 99 7.95 -41.71 33.93
N LEU A 100 6.93 -41.91 33.09
CA LEU A 100 6.08 -43.11 33.10
C LEU A 100 6.87 -44.41 32.89
N ASP A 101 7.92 -44.37 32.07
CA ASP A 101 8.80 -45.50 31.86
C ASP A 101 9.63 -45.84 33.12
N GLY A 102 9.30 -46.95 33.76
CA GLY A 102 10.03 -47.50 34.91
C GLY A 102 9.48 -47.15 36.30
N ILE A 103 8.27 -46.57 36.40
CA ILE A 103 7.58 -46.44 37.69
C ILE A 103 6.88 -47.76 38.03
N ASN A 104 7.25 -48.36 39.17
CA ASN A 104 6.49 -49.48 39.74
C ASN A 104 5.41 -48.94 40.68
N PHE A 105 4.17 -48.84 40.19
CA PHE A 105 3.01 -48.36 40.96
C PHE A 105 2.57 -49.32 42.08
N GLU A 106 2.99 -50.58 42.07
CA GLU A 106 2.67 -51.54 43.15
C GLU A 106 3.35 -51.17 44.48
N LYS A 107 4.40 -50.33 44.44
CA LYS A 107 5.06 -49.80 45.63
C LYS A 107 4.25 -48.73 46.37
N PHE A 108 3.14 -48.26 45.79
CA PHE A 108 2.26 -47.26 46.40
C PHE A 108 1.23 -47.96 47.31
N HIS A 109 1.69 -48.53 48.43
CA HIS A 109 0.85 -49.34 49.34
C HIS A 109 -0.33 -48.61 50.00
N PHE A 110 -0.47 -47.29 49.80
CA PHE A 110 -1.55 -46.46 50.35
C PHE A 110 -2.72 -46.20 49.38
N THR A 111 -2.70 -46.76 48.17
CA THR A 111 -3.71 -46.50 47.11
C THR A 111 -5.08 -47.12 47.38
N SER A 112 -5.33 -47.65 48.57
CA SER A 112 -6.62 -48.25 48.98
C SER A 112 -7.33 -47.46 50.09
N ASN A 113 -6.71 -46.40 50.62
CA ASN A 113 -7.31 -45.57 51.67
C ASN A 113 -6.79 -44.12 51.60
N ALA A 114 -7.55 -43.23 50.96
CA ALA A 114 -7.20 -41.82 50.84
C ALA A 114 -7.25 -41.11 52.21
N ASN A 115 -6.07 -40.74 52.73
CA ASN A 115 -5.91 -40.00 53.98
C ASN A 115 -5.23 -38.66 53.74
N THR A 116 -6.02 -37.58 53.76
CA THR A 116 -5.50 -36.22 53.52
C THR A 116 -4.54 -35.73 54.58
N ASN A 117 -4.49 -36.34 55.78
CA ASN A 117 -3.52 -35.99 56.81
C ASN A 117 -2.17 -36.72 56.65
N SER A 118 -2.02 -37.58 55.63
CA SER A 118 -0.78 -38.31 55.37
C SER A 118 0.19 -37.50 54.51
N VAL A 119 1.39 -37.23 55.06
CA VAL A 119 2.47 -36.54 54.35
C VAL A 119 2.81 -37.24 53.03
N ILE A 120 2.99 -38.57 53.06
CA ILE A 120 3.36 -39.30 51.84
C ILE A 120 2.27 -39.26 50.78
N GLN A 121 1.00 -39.27 51.18
CA GLN A 121 -0.12 -39.17 50.24
C GLN A 121 -0.24 -37.75 49.65
N ILE A 122 0.02 -36.70 50.42
CA ILE A 122 0.12 -35.32 49.91
C ILE A 122 1.24 -35.23 48.86
N LEU A 123 2.44 -35.72 49.19
CA LEU A 123 3.57 -35.71 48.27
C LEU A 123 3.27 -36.52 47.00
N ALA A 124 2.59 -37.66 47.14
CA ALA A 124 2.22 -38.50 46.02
C ALA A 124 1.16 -37.84 45.13
N TYR A 125 0.11 -37.26 45.72
CA TYR A 125 -0.96 -36.60 44.97
C TYR A 125 -0.41 -35.42 44.17
N SER A 126 0.39 -34.55 44.79
CA SER A 126 1.00 -33.42 44.09
C SER A 126 1.91 -33.86 42.95
N SER A 127 2.75 -34.88 43.18
CA SER A 127 3.73 -35.34 42.19
C SER A 127 3.07 -36.08 41.02
N LEU A 128 1.96 -36.79 41.27
CA LEU A 128 1.18 -37.48 40.23
C LEU A 128 0.19 -36.55 39.49
N TYR A 129 -0.07 -35.34 40.02
CA TYR A 129 -1.03 -34.41 39.44
C TYR A 129 -0.78 -34.10 37.95
N PRO A 130 0.45 -33.86 37.46
CA PRO A 130 0.70 -33.62 36.04
C PRO A 130 0.34 -34.81 35.14
N LEU A 131 0.32 -36.04 35.68
CA LEU A 131 0.02 -37.27 34.95
C LEU A 131 -1.48 -37.58 34.94
N LEU A 132 -2.17 -37.36 36.06
CA LEU A 132 -3.56 -37.79 36.28
C LEU A 132 -4.59 -36.65 36.30
N GLY A 133 -4.16 -35.41 36.56
CA GLY A 133 -5.04 -34.26 36.72
C GLY A 133 -5.47 -33.57 35.41
N LEU A 134 -4.93 -34.00 34.27
CA LEU A 134 -5.20 -33.39 32.95
C LEU A 134 -6.00 -34.27 31.98
N LYS A 135 -6.04 -35.59 32.18
CA LYS A 135 -6.87 -36.61 31.47
C LYS A 135 -6.64 -37.99 32.13
N LYS A 136 -7.61 -38.91 32.02
CA LYS A 136 -7.37 -40.33 32.37
C LYS A 136 -6.27 -40.90 31.45
N ASN A 137 -5.25 -41.51 32.04
CA ASN A 137 -4.19 -42.20 31.32
C ASN A 137 -4.37 -43.71 31.46
N SER A 138 -4.59 -44.42 30.35
CA SER A 138 -4.81 -45.87 30.33
C SER A 138 -3.59 -46.69 30.78
N GLU A 139 -2.41 -46.09 30.86
CA GLU A 139 -1.15 -46.74 31.26
C GLU A 139 -0.95 -46.79 32.79
N ILE A 140 -1.78 -46.08 33.57
CA ILE A 140 -1.65 -46.02 35.03
C ILE A 140 -2.61 -47.02 35.69
N GLN A 141 -2.13 -47.75 36.70
CA GLN A 141 -2.92 -48.75 37.44
C GLN A 141 -4.25 -48.17 37.97
N GLN A 142 -5.35 -48.92 37.80
CA GLN A 142 -6.70 -48.48 38.16
C GLN A 142 -6.83 -48.08 39.64
N SER A 143 -6.16 -48.78 40.55
CA SER A 143 -6.13 -48.45 41.99
C SER A 143 -5.56 -47.06 42.26
N VAL A 144 -4.49 -46.65 41.56
CA VAL A 144 -3.89 -45.32 41.68
C VAL A 144 -4.84 -44.26 41.13
N GLN A 145 -5.52 -44.53 40.01
CA GLN A 145 -6.50 -43.60 39.45
C GLN A 145 -7.70 -43.38 40.39
N THR A 146 -8.22 -44.47 40.97
CA THR A 146 -9.31 -44.42 41.94
C THR A 146 -8.89 -43.65 43.19
N TRP A 147 -7.74 -43.98 43.77
CA TRP A 147 -7.20 -43.25 44.93
C TRP A 147 -6.97 -41.77 44.63
N PHE A 148 -6.44 -41.43 43.46
CA PHE A 148 -6.20 -40.03 43.08
C PHE A 148 -7.51 -39.25 42.99
N ALA A 149 -8.56 -39.86 42.44
CA ALA A 149 -9.90 -39.26 42.39
C ALA A 149 -10.52 -39.11 43.79
N GLU A 150 -10.40 -40.12 44.65
CA GLU A 150 -10.87 -40.09 46.03
C GLU A 150 -10.14 -39.05 46.88
N PHE A 151 -8.81 -38.95 46.75
CA PHE A 151 -8.01 -37.94 47.44
C PHE A 151 -8.36 -36.52 46.96
N GLY A 152 -8.59 -36.36 45.65
CA GLY A 152 -8.93 -35.09 45.02
C GLY A 152 -10.34 -34.57 45.30
N SER A 153 -11.31 -35.44 45.64
CA SER A 153 -12.72 -35.06 45.85
C SER A 153 -12.98 -34.28 47.15
N ASN A 154 -11.96 -34.16 48.01
CA ASN A 154 -12.03 -33.35 49.21
C ASN A 154 -11.99 -31.85 48.87
N SER A 155 -12.98 -31.09 49.31
CA SER A 155 -13.11 -29.64 49.02
C SER A 155 -11.91 -28.78 49.43
N LYS A 156 -11.11 -29.22 50.42
CA LYS A 156 -9.85 -28.55 50.79
C LYS A 156 -8.77 -28.76 49.74
N ILE A 157 -8.71 -29.96 49.16
CA ILE A 157 -7.74 -30.35 48.13
C ILE A 157 -8.07 -29.63 46.82
N GLU A 158 -9.35 -29.55 46.44
CA GLU A 158 -9.79 -28.79 45.27
C GLU A 158 -9.40 -27.31 45.36
N LYS A 159 -9.61 -26.68 46.52
CA LYS A 159 -9.20 -25.29 46.77
C LYS A 159 -7.69 -25.12 46.70
N ALA A 160 -6.92 -26.01 47.32
CA ALA A 160 -5.46 -25.99 47.26
C ALA A 160 -4.93 -26.15 45.82
N VAL A 161 -5.56 -27.01 45.01
CA VAL A 161 -5.25 -27.14 43.58
C VAL A 161 -5.53 -25.84 42.83
N ALA A 162 -6.67 -25.18 43.10
CA ALA A 162 -7.00 -23.90 42.49
C ALA A 162 -5.99 -22.80 42.87
N THR A 163 -5.62 -22.68 44.15
CA THR A 163 -4.59 -21.74 44.62
C THR A 163 -3.24 -22.05 43.98
N ALA A 164 -2.80 -23.32 43.96
CA ALA A 164 -1.54 -23.71 43.35
C ALA A 164 -1.49 -23.35 41.86
N LYS A 165 -2.61 -23.52 41.12
CA LYS A 165 -2.71 -23.10 39.72
C LYS A 165 -2.63 -21.58 39.56
N SER A 166 -3.27 -20.80 40.43
CA SER A 166 -3.24 -19.34 40.34
C SER A 166 -1.86 -18.75 40.64
N VAL A 167 -1.05 -19.43 41.47
CA VAL A 167 0.32 -18.99 41.81
C VAL A 167 1.41 -19.59 40.91
N SER A 168 1.06 -20.48 39.98
CA SER A 168 2.01 -21.17 39.09
C SER A 168 1.85 -20.76 37.62
N ARG A 169 2.95 -20.59 36.89
CA ARG A 169 2.94 -20.24 35.45
C ARG A 169 2.74 -21.49 34.57
N LEU A 170 1.57 -21.67 33.94
CA LEU A 170 1.30 -22.81 33.04
C LEU A 170 1.92 -22.63 31.63
N GLU A 171 2.28 -23.74 30.96
CA GLU A 171 2.80 -23.69 29.59
C GLU A 171 1.66 -23.65 28.58
N ARG A 172 1.68 -22.63 27.72
CA ARG A 172 0.71 -22.50 26.64
C ARG A 172 1.06 -23.53 25.57
N VAL A 173 0.15 -24.46 25.30
CA VAL A 173 0.28 -25.39 24.18
C VAL A 173 0.24 -24.57 22.89
N LYS A 174 1.35 -24.57 22.15
CA LYS A 174 1.40 -23.92 20.84
C LYS A 174 0.66 -24.78 19.84
N GLU A 175 -0.30 -24.20 19.13
CA GLU A 175 -0.95 -24.90 18.03
C GLU A 175 0.06 -25.24 16.93
N LYS A 176 -0.16 -26.39 16.27
CA LYS A 176 0.67 -26.77 15.13
C LYS A 176 0.26 -25.92 13.93
N ASN A 177 1.23 -25.26 13.31
CA ASN A 177 1.01 -24.57 12.04
C ASN A 177 0.69 -25.61 10.95
N THR A 178 -0.53 -25.55 10.43
CA THR A 178 -1.02 -26.46 9.38
C THR A 178 -1.05 -25.79 8.01
N GLY A 179 -0.69 -24.50 7.91
CA GLY A 179 -0.90 -23.69 6.70
C GLY A 179 -2.37 -23.32 6.44
N LYS A 180 -3.29 -23.63 7.36
CA LYS A 180 -4.72 -23.34 7.22
C LYS A 180 -4.97 -21.84 7.03
N ARG A 181 -5.72 -21.50 5.99
CA ARG A 181 -6.28 -20.15 5.80
C ARG A 181 -7.65 -20.08 6.46
N ASN A 182 -7.78 -19.24 7.49
CA ASN A 182 -9.06 -18.95 8.12
C ASN A 182 -9.31 -17.43 8.11
N VAL A 183 -10.10 -16.96 7.15
CA VAL A 183 -10.47 -15.54 6.98
C VAL A 183 -11.97 -15.46 6.71
N LEU A 184 -12.61 -14.33 7.04
CA LEU A 184 -14.00 -14.09 6.66
C LEU A 184 -14.16 -14.13 5.12
N SER A 185 -15.30 -14.62 4.65
CA SER A 185 -15.67 -14.67 3.23
C SER A 185 -16.37 -13.38 2.77
N GLY A 186 -16.28 -13.04 1.48
CA GLY A 186 -16.99 -11.89 0.89
C GLY A 186 -16.31 -10.55 1.13
N ILE A 187 -15.05 -10.60 1.56
CA ILE A 187 -14.19 -9.44 1.87
C ILE A 187 -13.14 -9.22 0.78
N GLU A 188 -13.07 -10.12 -0.18
CA GLU A 188 -12.00 -10.18 -1.16
C GLU A 188 -12.13 -9.06 -2.19
N PHE A 189 -10.98 -8.52 -2.58
CA PHE A 189 -10.86 -7.78 -3.82
C PHE A 189 -11.11 -8.75 -4.98
N ILE A 190 -12.04 -8.38 -5.86
CA ILE A 190 -12.40 -9.19 -7.02
C ILE A 190 -11.55 -8.72 -8.19
N HIS A 191 -10.65 -9.58 -8.65
CA HIS A 191 -9.92 -9.32 -9.88
C HIS A 191 -10.89 -9.38 -11.07
N PRO A 192 -10.99 -8.31 -11.87
CA PRO A 192 -11.81 -8.36 -13.07
C PRO A 192 -11.21 -9.35 -14.08
N GLU A 193 -12.06 -10.22 -14.63
CA GLU A 193 -11.69 -11.18 -15.66
C GLU A 193 -12.12 -10.68 -17.05
N GLY A 194 -11.25 -10.84 -18.05
CA GLY A 194 -11.56 -10.52 -19.44
C GLY A 194 -11.62 -9.02 -19.77
N LYS A 195 -12.24 -8.70 -20.92
CA LYS A 195 -12.43 -7.31 -21.36
C LYS A 195 -13.57 -6.66 -20.58
N LEU A 196 -13.31 -5.49 -20.02
CA LEU A 196 -14.26 -4.74 -19.19
C LEU A 196 -15.33 -4.04 -20.03
N ALA A 197 -16.58 -4.13 -19.58
CA ALA A 197 -17.72 -3.39 -20.12
C ALA A 197 -18.51 -2.74 -18.97
N PRO A 198 -19.17 -1.59 -19.19
CA PRO A 198 -20.01 -0.97 -18.17
C PRO A 198 -21.17 -1.88 -17.75
N LYS A 199 -21.52 -1.83 -16.47
CA LYS A 199 -22.60 -2.60 -15.84
C LYS A 199 -23.67 -1.63 -15.37
N VAL A 200 -24.89 -1.82 -15.86
CA VAL A 200 -26.05 -0.99 -15.47
C VAL A 200 -26.29 -1.12 -13.97
N GLY A 201 -26.57 0.01 -13.31
CA GLY A 201 -26.81 0.06 -11.86
C GLY A 201 -25.55 -0.06 -10.98
N GLN A 202 -24.36 -0.16 -11.58
CA GLN A 202 -23.08 -0.13 -10.86
C GLN A 202 -22.30 1.15 -11.17
N ARG A 203 -21.34 1.50 -10.31
CA ARG A 203 -20.39 2.59 -10.58
C ARG A 203 -19.43 2.15 -11.70
N ASN A 204 -19.54 2.74 -12.88
CA ASN A 204 -18.60 2.56 -13.99
C ASN A 204 -17.70 3.77 -14.12
N ILE A 205 -16.40 3.55 -13.94
CA ILE A 205 -15.39 4.60 -13.87
C ILE A 205 -14.42 4.39 -15.03
N LEU A 206 -14.40 5.35 -15.95
CA LEU A 206 -13.42 5.40 -17.02
C LEU A 206 -12.31 6.36 -16.60
N ILE A 207 -11.07 5.89 -16.60
CA ILE A 207 -9.91 6.67 -16.17
C ILE A 207 -8.97 6.80 -17.34
N THR A 208 -8.56 8.03 -17.66
CA THR A 208 -7.49 8.30 -18.61
C THR A 208 -6.36 9.06 -17.94
N SER A 209 -5.14 8.68 -18.29
CA SER A 209 -3.95 9.51 -18.02
C SER A 209 -3.54 10.22 -19.30
N ALA A 210 -3.08 11.47 -19.21
CA ALA A 210 -2.56 12.21 -20.34
C ALA A 210 -1.58 11.36 -21.16
N LEU A 211 -1.78 11.30 -22.48
CA LEU A 211 -0.93 10.53 -23.37
C LEU A 211 0.48 11.15 -23.38
N PRO A 212 1.51 10.47 -22.87
CA PRO A 212 2.88 10.94 -23.00
C PRO A 212 3.29 11.04 -24.47
N TYR A 213 3.92 12.16 -24.82
CA TYR A 213 4.49 12.35 -26.14
C TYR A 213 5.70 11.43 -26.35
N VAL A 214 5.67 10.63 -27.41
CA VAL A 214 6.54 9.45 -27.57
C VAL A 214 8.01 9.79 -27.80
N ASN A 215 8.35 10.98 -28.26
CA ASN A 215 9.73 11.31 -28.68
C ASN A 215 10.72 11.51 -27.51
N ASN A 216 10.30 11.33 -26.26
CA ASN A 216 11.11 11.60 -25.07
C ASN A 216 10.90 10.55 -23.98
N VAL A 217 11.97 10.21 -23.26
CA VAL A 217 11.84 9.39 -22.05
C VAL A 217 11.14 10.21 -20.96
N PRO A 218 10.10 9.68 -20.29
CA PRO A 218 9.40 10.41 -19.25
C PRO A 218 10.29 10.58 -18.01
N HIS A 219 10.31 11.78 -17.42
CA HIS A 219 10.95 12.03 -16.13
C HIS A 219 9.95 11.86 -14.98
N LEU A 220 10.44 11.88 -13.73
CA LEU A 220 9.58 11.67 -12.55
C LEU A 220 8.40 12.64 -12.46
N GLY A 221 8.57 13.86 -12.96
CA GLY A 221 7.51 14.86 -13.07
C GLY A 221 6.37 14.44 -13.99
N ASN A 222 6.67 13.86 -15.16
CA ASN A 222 5.63 13.31 -16.03
C ASN A 222 4.94 12.10 -15.39
N ILE A 223 5.71 11.28 -14.67
CA ILE A 223 5.19 10.09 -14.00
C ILE A 223 4.21 10.48 -12.89
N VAL A 224 4.63 11.31 -11.94
CA VAL A 224 3.75 11.74 -10.82
C VAL A 224 2.57 12.56 -11.33
N GLY A 225 2.78 13.45 -12.30
CA GLY A 225 1.77 14.39 -12.75
C GLY A 225 0.69 13.77 -13.63
N SER A 226 0.85 12.53 -14.09
CA SER A 226 -0.17 11.90 -14.92
C SER A 226 -0.35 10.42 -14.58
N VAL A 227 0.59 9.55 -14.95
CA VAL A 227 0.33 8.09 -14.94
C VAL A 227 0.29 7.49 -13.53
N LEU A 228 1.14 7.95 -12.61
CA LEU A 228 1.16 7.45 -11.23
C LEU A 228 -0.07 7.93 -10.45
N SER A 229 -0.48 9.19 -10.62
CA SER A 229 -1.72 9.70 -10.01
C SER A 229 -2.93 8.90 -10.49
N ALA A 230 -3.08 8.77 -11.82
CA ALA A 230 -4.17 7.99 -12.40
C ALA A 230 -4.18 6.53 -11.92
N ASP A 231 -3.00 5.92 -11.76
CA ASP A 231 -2.85 4.56 -11.25
C ASP A 231 -3.26 4.41 -9.79
N ILE A 232 -2.89 5.36 -8.93
CA ILE A 232 -3.30 5.37 -7.52
C ILE A 232 -4.84 5.41 -7.45
N PHE A 233 -5.48 6.32 -8.16
CA PHE A 233 -6.94 6.38 -8.18
C PHE A 233 -7.58 5.14 -8.81
N ALA A 234 -7.04 4.64 -9.93
CA ALA A 234 -7.54 3.43 -10.58
C ALA A 234 -7.46 2.21 -9.67
N ARG A 235 -6.35 2.04 -8.95
CA ARG A 235 -6.18 0.96 -7.96
C ARG A 235 -7.13 1.12 -6.79
N TYR A 236 -7.35 2.34 -6.30
CA TYR A 236 -8.36 2.61 -5.28
C TYR A 236 -9.75 2.16 -5.75
N CYS A 237 -10.20 2.61 -6.93
CA CYS A 237 -11.50 2.24 -7.48
C CYS A 237 -11.64 0.72 -7.67
N LYS A 238 -10.63 0.07 -8.26
CA LYS A 238 -10.60 -1.39 -8.42
C LYS A 238 -10.65 -2.09 -7.06
N ARG A 239 -9.88 -1.62 -6.07
CA ARG A 239 -9.84 -2.20 -4.72
C ARG A 239 -11.12 -1.98 -3.91
N ARG A 240 -11.95 -0.99 -4.28
CA ARG A 240 -13.35 -0.83 -3.83
C ARG A 240 -14.35 -1.70 -4.62
N ASN A 241 -13.87 -2.54 -5.53
CA ASN A 241 -14.66 -3.34 -6.47
C ASN A 241 -15.58 -2.50 -7.40
N PHE A 242 -15.20 -1.25 -7.70
CA PHE A 242 -15.89 -0.46 -8.73
C PHE A 242 -15.48 -0.93 -10.11
N ASN A 243 -16.42 -0.92 -11.06
CA ASN A 243 -16.13 -1.31 -12.44
C ASN A 243 -15.28 -0.22 -13.11
N THR A 244 -13.98 -0.47 -13.23
CA THR A 244 -12.99 0.57 -13.51
C THR A 244 -12.15 0.19 -14.72
N LEU A 245 -12.20 1.00 -15.78
CA LEU A 245 -11.36 0.86 -16.97
C LEU A 245 -10.32 1.98 -16.98
N PHE A 246 -9.04 1.63 -16.90
CA PHE A 246 -7.90 2.56 -16.90
C PHE A 246 -7.07 2.42 -18.17
N ILE A 247 -7.08 3.49 -18.98
CA ILE A 247 -6.48 3.52 -20.31
C ILE A 247 -5.44 4.64 -20.42
N CYS A 248 -4.35 4.36 -21.12
CA CYS A 248 -3.39 5.36 -21.58
C CYS A 248 -2.71 4.83 -22.85
N GLY A 249 -1.74 5.58 -23.36
CA GLY A 249 -0.94 5.20 -24.52
C GLY A 249 0.04 6.29 -24.88
N THR A 250 0.80 6.09 -25.94
CA THR A 250 1.71 7.11 -26.46
C THR A 250 1.02 8.00 -27.49
N ASP A 251 1.25 9.31 -27.38
CA ASP A 251 0.95 10.27 -28.44
C ASP A 251 2.14 10.35 -29.40
N GLU A 252 1.90 10.04 -30.67
CA GLU A 252 2.97 9.70 -31.62
C GLU A 252 3.05 10.61 -32.84
N TYR A 253 2.03 11.41 -33.10
CA TYR A 253 1.98 12.26 -34.30
C TYR A 253 2.59 13.64 -34.09
N GLY A 254 2.79 14.35 -35.20
CA GLY A 254 3.21 15.74 -35.19
C GLY A 254 4.70 15.97 -35.45
N THR A 255 5.04 17.24 -35.63
CA THR A 255 6.35 17.69 -36.13
C THR A 255 7.52 17.26 -35.24
N ALA A 256 7.32 17.21 -33.93
CA ALA A 256 8.40 16.87 -33.01
C ALA A 256 8.82 15.39 -33.10
N THR A 257 7.93 14.50 -33.54
CA THR A 257 8.28 13.11 -33.92
C THR A 257 9.09 13.09 -35.21
N GLU A 258 8.65 13.76 -36.28
CA GLU A 258 9.38 13.81 -37.56
C GLU A 258 10.79 14.37 -37.38
N THR A 259 10.90 15.43 -36.59
CA THR A 259 12.19 16.08 -36.28
C THR A 259 13.11 15.12 -35.55
N LYS A 260 12.59 14.45 -34.53
CA LYS A 260 13.41 13.55 -33.74
C LYS A 260 13.82 12.30 -34.53
N ALA A 261 12.95 11.84 -35.43
CA ALA A 261 13.24 10.76 -36.35
C ALA A 261 14.35 11.14 -37.33
N LEU A 262 14.32 12.37 -37.85
CA LEU A 262 15.39 12.91 -38.70
C LEU A 262 16.72 13.03 -37.94
N GLU A 263 16.72 13.54 -36.71
CA GLU A 263 17.92 13.62 -35.84
C GLU A 263 18.52 12.24 -35.53
N GLU A 264 17.69 11.20 -35.39
CA GLU A 264 18.13 9.83 -35.11
C GLU A 264 18.35 9.01 -36.39
N HIS A 265 18.19 9.60 -37.57
CA HIS A 265 18.30 8.94 -38.87
C HIS A 265 17.41 7.68 -39.01
N VAL A 266 16.16 7.78 -38.55
CA VAL A 266 15.13 6.72 -38.63
C VAL A 266 13.82 7.27 -39.18
N THR A 267 12.88 6.40 -39.55
CA THR A 267 11.51 6.83 -39.88
C THR A 267 10.71 7.21 -38.62
N PRO A 268 9.67 8.06 -38.74
CA PRO A 268 8.79 8.36 -37.61
C PRO A 268 8.19 7.11 -36.96
N ARG A 269 7.79 6.12 -37.76
CA ARG A 269 7.26 4.84 -37.25
C ARG A 269 8.28 4.07 -36.42
N GLU A 270 9.52 3.98 -36.87
CA GLU A 270 10.60 3.30 -36.13
C GLU A 270 10.91 4.01 -34.81
N LEU A 271 10.98 5.35 -34.82
CA LEU A 271 11.15 6.16 -33.62
C LEU A 271 10.03 5.87 -32.61
N CYS A 272 8.77 5.95 -33.06
CA CYS A 272 7.62 5.69 -32.21
C CYS A 272 7.63 4.26 -31.65
N ASN A 273 7.98 3.26 -32.46
CA ASN A 273 8.08 1.87 -32.00
C ASN A 273 9.13 1.71 -30.88
N LYS A 274 10.31 2.32 -31.07
CA LYS A 274 11.39 2.30 -30.09
C LYS A 274 10.93 2.93 -28.77
N TYR A 275 10.37 4.13 -28.83
CA TYR A 275 10.03 4.85 -27.61
C TYR A 275 8.73 4.37 -26.95
N HIS A 276 7.73 3.91 -27.69
CA HIS A 276 6.55 3.28 -27.11
C HIS A 276 6.94 2.10 -26.21
N LYS A 277 7.89 1.27 -26.67
CA LYS A 277 8.47 0.19 -25.87
C LYS A 277 9.16 0.72 -24.60
N ILE A 278 9.97 1.77 -24.71
CA ILE A 278 10.63 2.40 -23.56
C ILE A 278 9.62 2.92 -22.54
N HIS A 279 8.56 3.62 -22.98
CA HIS A 279 7.48 4.07 -22.10
C HIS A 279 6.83 2.90 -21.38
N LYS A 280 6.47 1.84 -22.11
CA LYS A 280 5.85 0.65 -21.52
C LYS A 280 6.75 0.00 -20.47
N GLU A 281 8.05 -0.18 -20.76
CA GLU A 281 9.02 -0.74 -19.81
C GLU A 281 9.16 0.11 -18.55
N VAL A 282 9.18 1.45 -18.69
CA VAL A 282 9.22 2.36 -17.55
C VAL A 282 7.95 2.21 -16.69
N TYR A 283 6.78 2.25 -17.32
CA TYR A 283 5.51 2.18 -16.59
C TYR A 283 5.29 0.80 -15.94
N ASP A 284 5.74 -0.28 -16.59
CA ASP A 284 5.74 -1.62 -16.01
C ASP A 284 6.64 -1.72 -14.78
N TRP A 285 7.85 -1.14 -14.85
CA TRP A 285 8.77 -1.11 -13.72
C TRP A 285 8.22 -0.28 -12.54
N PHE A 286 7.57 0.85 -12.82
CA PHE A 286 6.84 1.63 -11.80
C PHE A 286 5.54 0.95 -11.35
N GLY A 287 5.19 -0.21 -11.89
CA GLY A 287 3.99 -0.97 -11.52
C GLY A 287 2.69 -0.24 -11.84
N ILE A 288 2.62 0.51 -12.94
CA ILE A 288 1.40 1.18 -13.41
C ILE A 288 0.43 0.13 -13.99
N GLY A 289 -0.77 0.02 -13.41
CA GLY A 289 -1.75 -1.02 -13.68
C GLY A 289 -2.78 -0.65 -14.75
N PHE A 290 -2.33 -0.24 -15.94
CA PHE A 290 -3.23 -0.01 -17.08
C PHE A 290 -3.99 -1.29 -17.44
N ASP A 291 -5.28 -1.17 -17.77
CA ASP A 291 -6.01 -2.27 -18.42
C ASP A 291 -5.61 -2.42 -19.89
N TYR A 292 -5.24 -1.29 -20.52
CA TYR A 292 -4.63 -1.29 -21.84
C TYR A 292 -3.76 -0.04 -22.05
N PHE A 293 -2.54 -0.24 -22.55
CA PHE A 293 -1.60 0.82 -22.92
C PHE A 293 -1.41 0.81 -24.44
N GLY A 294 -2.11 1.71 -25.14
CA GLY A 294 -2.16 1.75 -26.60
C GLY A 294 -1.30 2.83 -27.24
N ARG A 295 -1.67 3.22 -28.46
CA ARG A 295 -0.92 4.14 -29.34
C ARG A 295 -1.89 4.93 -30.20
N THR A 296 -1.55 6.16 -30.57
CA THR A 296 -2.37 6.95 -31.51
C THR A 296 -2.14 6.58 -32.98
N THR A 297 -1.09 5.83 -33.33
CA THR A 297 -0.78 5.45 -34.73
C THR A 297 -1.46 4.13 -35.16
N THR A 298 -2.79 4.11 -35.13
CA THR A 298 -3.62 2.92 -35.47
C THR A 298 -4.75 3.24 -36.44
N ASP A 299 -5.26 2.23 -37.15
CA ASP A 299 -6.38 2.39 -38.08
C ASP A 299 -7.64 2.92 -37.37
N LYS A 300 -7.88 2.49 -36.12
CA LYS A 300 -8.98 3.00 -35.30
C LYS A 300 -8.85 4.48 -34.96
N GLN A 301 -7.64 5.01 -34.81
CA GLN A 301 -7.45 6.45 -34.69
C GLN A 301 -7.94 7.13 -35.97
N THR A 302 -7.48 6.68 -37.13
CA THR A 302 -7.86 7.30 -38.41
C THR A 302 -9.37 7.25 -38.62
N GLU A 303 -10.00 6.09 -38.42
CA GLU A 303 -11.45 5.90 -38.56
C GLU A 303 -12.23 6.88 -37.66
N ILE A 304 -11.92 6.93 -36.36
CA ILE A 304 -12.69 7.71 -35.38
C ILE A 304 -12.42 9.21 -35.55
N SER A 305 -11.17 9.62 -35.77
CA SER A 305 -10.83 11.02 -35.98
C SER A 305 -11.45 11.58 -37.26
N GLN A 306 -11.49 10.79 -38.34
CA GLN A 306 -12.17 11.19 -39.58
C GLN A 306 -13.68 11.25 -39.40
N HIS A 307 -14.30 10.31 -38.67
CA HIS A 307 -15.73 10.37 -38.33
C HIS A 307 -16.08 11.68 -37.59
N ILE A 308 -15.34 12.00 -36.52
CA ILE A 308 -15.54 13.23 -35.74
C ILE A 308 -15.36 14.48 -36.62
N PHE A 309 -14.33 14.50 -37.47
CA PHE A 309 -14.10 15.59 -38.41
C PHE A 309 -15.30 15.80 -39.36
N LEU A 310 -15.81 14.72 -39.96
CA LEU A 310 -16.92 14.78 -40.90
C LEU A 310 -18.23 15.21 -40.24
N GLU A 311 -18.51 14.75 -39.01
CA GLU A 311 -19.69 15.20 -38.25
C GLU A 311 -19.59 16.69 -37.87
N LEU A 312 -18.41 17.18 -37.47
CA LEU A 312 -18.19 18.62 -37.26
C LEU A 312 -18.42 19.43 -38.53
N GLN A 313 -17.95 18.94 -39.68
CA GLN A 313 -18.15 19.59 -40.98
C GLN A 313 -19.64 19.66 -41.32
N LYS A 314 -20.33 18.53 -41.23
CA LYS A 314 -21.77 18.40 -41.48
C LYS A 314 -22.61 19.31 -40.58
N ASN A 315 -22.17 19.51 -39.34
CA ASN A 315 -22.83 20.40 -38.39
C ASN A 315 -22.44 21.89 -38.51
N GLY A 316 -21.56 22.25 -39.44
CA GLY A 316 -21.20 23.65 -39.73
C GLY A 316 -20.19 24.27 -38.76
N PHE A 317 -19.44 23.45 -38.03
CA PHE A 317 -18.43 23.89 -37.05
C PHE A 317 -17.00 23.89 -37.58
N LEU A 318 -16.82 23.57 -38.86
CA LEU A 318 -15.54 23.71 -39.54
C LEU A 318 -15.59 24.84 -40.57
N GLU A 319 -14.50 25.60 -40.65
CA GLU A 319 -14.34 26.66 -41.63
C GLU A 319 -12.95 26.58 -42.29
N GLU A 320 -12.86 27.09 -43.51
CA GLU A 320 -11.61 27.14 -44.26
C GLU A 320 -11.01 28.55 -44.18
N GLN A 321 -9.71 28.64 -43.87
CA GLN A 321 -8.96 29.88 -43.96
C GLN A 321 -7.61 29.65 -44.66
N SER A 322 -7.14 30.67 -45.37
CA SER A 322 -5.82 30.64 -46.02
C SER A 322 -4.78 31.29 -45.10
N MET A 323 -3.66 30.60 -44.88
CA MET A 323 -2.54 31.09 -44.08
C MET A 323 -1.30 31.27 -44.94
N LYS A 324 -0.54 32.32 -44.69
CA LYS A 324 0.78 32.53 -45.30
C LYS A 324 1.83 31.80 -44.45
N GLN A 325 2.63 30.95 -45.07
CA GLN A 325 3.70 30.18 -44.43
C GLN A 325 4.95 30.19 -45.30
N LEU A 326 6.13 30.01 -44.70
CA LEU A 326 7.37 29.82 -45.45
C LEU A 326 7.45 28.37 -45.95
N TYR A 327 7.87 28.20 -47.19
CA TYR A 327 8.02 26.91 -47.86
C TYR A 327 9.45 26.75 -48.36
N CYS A 328 10.09 25.62 -48.06
CA CYS A 328 11.38 25.31 -48.65
C CYS A 328 11.20 24.65 -50.03
N PRO A 329 11.73 25.23 -51.11
CA PRO A 329 11.62 24.65 -52.45
C PRO A 329 12.46 23.37 -52.63
N VAL A 330 13.47 23.14 -51.79
CA VAL A 330 14.40 22.00 -51.91
C VAL A 330 13.82 20.74 -51.27
N HIS A 331 13.53 20.74 -49.96
CA HIS A 331 12.86 19.60 -49.31
C HIS A 331 11.34 19.55 -49.54
N LYS A 332 10.80 20.50 -50.32
CA LYS A 332 9.39 20.56 -50.76
C LYS A 332 8.37 20.53 -49.63
N GLY A 333 8.62 21.28 -48.55
CA GLY A 333 7.72 21.32 -47.38
C GLY A 333 7.61 22.71 -46.76
N TYR A 334 6.53 22.93 -46.00
CA TYR A 334 6.35 24.15 -45.21
C TYR A 334 7.24 24.11 -43.96
N LEU A 335 7.73 25.28 -43.55
CA LEU A 335 8.63 25.45 -42.42
C LEU A 335 7.87 26.00 -41.21
N ALA A 336 8.05 25.34 -40.08
CA ALA A 336 7.76 25.96 -38.79
C ALA A 336 8.83 27.01 -38.47
N ASP A 337 8.49 28.03 -37.68
CA ASP A 337 9.36 29.18 -37.35
C ASP A 337 10.75 28.73 -36.86
N ARG A 338 10.81 27.66 -36.06
CA ARG A 338 12.07 27.07 -35.55
C ARG A 338 12.99 26.42 -36.60
N TYR A 339 12.47 26.14 -37.80
CA TYR A 339 13.25 25.66 -38.96
C TYR A 339 13.59 26.77 -39.94
N VAL A 340 13.26 28.01 -39.59
CA VAL A 340 13.69 29.19 -40.31
C VAL A 340 14.79 29.81 -39.46
N GLU A 341 15.98 29.92 -40.01
CA GLU A 341 17.07 30.69 -39.43
C GLU A 341 17.38 31.87 -40.35
N GLY A 342 17.98 32.91 -39.83
CA GLY A 342 18.37 34.06 -40.62
C GLY A 342 18.99 35.14 -39.77
N GLU A 343 19.35 36.23 -40.43
CA GLU A 343 19.90 37.39 -39.76
C GLU A 343 18.79 38.19 -39.05
N CYS A 344 18.99 38.47 -37.76
CA CYS A 344 18.05 39.21 -36.94
C CYS A 344 17.87 40.64 -37.48
N PRO A 345 16.63 41.08 -37.79
CA PRO A 345 16.39 42.43 -38.30
C PRO A 345 16.64 43.53 -37.27
N LYS A 346 16.83 43.19 -35.99
CA LYS A 346 17.03 44.15 -34.89
C LYS A 346 18.48 44.30 -34.46
N CYS A 347 19.25 43.20 -34.41
CA CYS A 347 20.62 43.21 -33.89
C CYS A 347 21.65 42.57 -34.83
N HIS A 348 21.24 42.19 -36.04
CA HIS A 348 22.08 41.58 -37.08
C HIS A 348 22.84 40.33 -36.62
N TYR A 349 22.27 39.58 -35.67
CA TYR A 349 22.76 38.25 -35.35
C TYR A 349 22.42 37.29 -36.49
N GLU A 350 23.42 36.70 -37.13
CA GLU A 350 23.28 35.93 -38.38
C GLU A 350 22.49 34.61 -38.24
N ASP A 351 22.36 34.08 -37.02
CA ASP A 351 21.74 32.78 -36.73
C ASP A 351 20.50 32.91 -35.83
N ALA A 352 19.72 33.98 -36.00
CA ALA A 352 18.45 34.13 -35.28
C ALA A 352 17.43 33.11 -35.79
N ARG A 353 16.66 32.54 -34.86
CA ARG A 353 15.55 31.63 -35.19
C ARG A 353 14.33 32.46 -35.58
N GLY A 354 13.44 31.87 -36.38
CA GLY A 354 12.24 32.54 -36.88
C GLY A 354 11.29 33.03 -35.79
N ASP A 355 11.32 32.43 -34.61
CA ASP A 355 10.50 32.79 -33.46
C ASP A 355 11.22 33.74 -32.48
N GLN A 356 12.54 33.62 -32.34
CA GLN A 356 13.31 34.38 -31.36
C GLN A 356 14.79 34.53 -31.75
N CYS A 357 15.35 35.73 -31.54
CA CYS A 357 16.78 35.94 -31.61
C CYS A 357 17.46 35.57 -30.29
N ASP A 358 18.37 34.59 -30.30
CA ASP A 358 19.09 34.15 -29.10
C ASP A 358 20.09 35.18 -28.55
N LYS A 359 20.56 36.13 -29.39
CA LYS A 359 21.47 37.22 -28.96
C LYS A 359 20.78 38.36 -28.22
N CYS A 360 19.73 38.96 -28.79
CA CYS A 360 19.05 40.12 -28.19
C CYS A 360 17.75 39.77 -27.46
N GLY A 361 17.31 38.51 -27.51
CA GLY A 361 16.10 38.02 -26.87
C GLY A 361 14.79 38.43 -27.53
N ALA A 362 14.84 39.21 -28.61
CA ALA A 362 13.63 39.69 -29.29
C ALA A 362 12.84 38.55 -29.92
N LEU A 363 11.51 38.57 -29.74
CA LEU A 363 10.58 37.77 -30.52
C LEU A 363 10.57 38.30 -31.96
N LEU A 364 10.58 37.37 -32.91
CA LEU A 364 10.63 37.63 -34.34
C LEU A 364 9.44 36.96 -35.03
N ASP A 365 9.06 37.53 -36.17
CA ASP A 365 8.26 36.83 -37.17
C ASP A 365 9.25 36.26 -38.21
N PRO A 366 9.15 34.98 -38.60
CA PRO A 366 10.07 34.38 -39.57
C PRO A 366 10.05 35.07 -40.93
N PHE A 367 8.98 35.79 -41.30
CA PHE A 367 8.91 36.61 -42.51
C PHE A 367 9.74 37.90 -42.42
N GLU A 368 10.14 38.33 -41.22
CA GLU A 368 10.97 39.52 -40.99
C GLU A 368 12.47 39.21 -40.97
N LEU A 369 12.86 37.92 -40.95
CA LEU A 369 14.27 37.54 -40.97
C LEU A 369 14.95 38.00 -42.26
N ILE A 370 16.15 38.57 -42.11
CA ILE A 370 17.01 38.93 -43.23
C ILE A 370 17.72 37.66 -43.71
N LYS A 371 17.73 37.41 -45.03
CA LYS A 371 18.31 36.19 -45.63
C LYS A 371 17.83 34.90 -44.93
N PRO A 372 16.51 34.66 -44.89
CA PRO A 372 16.00 33.46 -44.25
C PRO A 372 16.54 32.23 -45.00
N ARG A 373 16.88 31.21 -44.23
CA ARG A 373 17.37 29.93 -44.70
C ARG A 373 16.71 28.82 -43.91
N CYS A 374 16.41 27.72 -44.59
CA CYS A 374 15.89 26.53 -43.97
C CYS A 374 17.00 25.87 -43.13
N LYS A 375 16.72 25.57 -41.86
CA LYS A 375 17.66 24.90 -40.96
C LYS A 375 18.07 23.50 -41.45
N LEU A 376 17.22 22.85 -42.25
CA LEU A 376 17.41 21.46 -42.68
C LEU A 376 18.35 21.31 -43.87
N ASP A 377 18.27 22.23 -44.85
CA ASP A 377 18.98 22.13 -46.14
C ASP A 377 19.64 23.44 -46.59
N ASN A 378 19.57 24.49 -45.76
CA ASN A 378 20.12 25.81 -45.99
C ASN A 378 19.54 26.58 -47.20
N ALA A 379 18.47 26.06 -47.84
CA ALA A 379 17.83 26.73 -48.96
C ALA A 379 17.03 27.96 -48.51
N THR A 380 16.88 28.96 -49.39
CA THR A 380 16.07 30.15 -49.11
C THR A 380 14.57 29.79 -49.14
N PRO A 381 13.84 29.96 -48.03
CA PRO A 381 12.41 29.71 -48.00
C PRO A 381 11.64 30.80 -48.72
N GLU A 382 10.52 30.43 -49.33
CA GLU A 382 9.63 31.36 -50.02
C GLU A 382 8.24 31.42 -49.37
N PRO A 383 7.61 32.60 -49.29
CA PRO A 383 6.26 32.72 -48.76
C PRO A 383 5.23 32.10 -49.70
N ARG A 384 4.45 31.14 -49.20
CA ARG A 384 3.32 30.53 -49.93
C ARG A 384 2.04 30.60 -49.10
N HIS A 385 0.90 30.66 -49.77
CA HIS A 385 -0.40 30.49 -49.12
C HIS A 385 -0.75 29.00 -49.05
N SER A 386 -1.32 28.59 -47.93
CA SER A 386 -1.75 27.23 -47.64
C SER A 386 -3.16 27.29 -47.05
N ASN A 387 -4.10 26.57 -47.65
CA ASN A 387 -5.46 26.50 -47.11
C ASN A 387 -5.51 25.50 -45.96
N HIS A 388 -6.25 25.83 -44.91
CA HIS A 388 -6.39 25.00 -43.73
C HIS A 388 -7.82 25.00 -43.22
N VAL A 389 -8.18 23.90 -42.56
CA VAL A 389 -9.44 23.75 -41.85
C VAL A 389 -9.26 24.18 -40.39
N PHE A 390 -10.22 24.94 -39.89
CA PHE A 390 -10.30 25.46 -38.54
C PHE A 390 -11.57 24.94 -37.87
N LEU A 391 -11.46 24.60 -36.58
CA LEU A 391 -12.60 24.35 -35.71
C LEU A 391 -13.11 25.70 -35.19
N SER A 392 -14.36 26.06 -35.52
CA SER A 392 -15.03 27.28 -35.08
C SER A 392 -15.40 27.22 -33.59
N LEU A 393 -14.40 27.33 -32.70
CA LEU A 393 -14.60 27.32 -31.24
C LEU A 393 -15.46 28.49 -30.75
N ASP A 394 -15.40 29.61 -31.46
CA ASP A 394 -16.25 30.79 -31.26
C ASP A 394 -17.75 30.45 -31.39
N LYS A 395 -18.13 29.64 -32.38
CA LYS A 395 -19.51 29.17 -32.57
C LYS A 395 -19.95 28.15 -31.52
N LEU A 396 -19.00 27.35 -31.01
CA LEU A 396 -19.25 26.30 -30.00
C LEU A 396 -19.22 26.83 -28.56
N GLU A 397 -18.67 28.02 -28.35
CA GLU A 397 -18.47 28.62 -27.02
C GLU A 397 -19.75 28.68 -26.17
N PRO A 398 -20.94 29.06 -26.68
CA PRO A 398 -22.14 29.17 -25.85
C PRO A 398 -22.55 27.86 -25.19
N ASP A 399 -22.49 26.74 -25.93
CA ASP A 399 -22.85 25.43 -25.39
C ASP A 399 -21.73 24.83 -24.55
N LEU A 400 -20.47 25.07 -24.94
CA LEU A 400 -19.31 24.71 -24.15
C LEU A 400 -19.33 25.37 -22.76
N ARG A 401 -19.67 26.66 -22.66
CA ARG A 401 -19.78 27.38 -21.38
C ARG A 401 -20.79 26.75 -20.44
N LYS A 402 -21.98 26.41 -20.95
CA LYS A 402 -23.03 25.72 -20.17
C LYS A 402 -22.52 24.37 -19.65
N TRP A 403 -21.82 23.62 -20.50
CA TRP A 403 -21.24 22.34 -20.12
C TRP A 403 -20.14 22.51 -19.06
N ILE A 404 -19.19 23.44 -19.23
CA ILE A 404 -18.10 23.70 -18.27
C ILE A 404 -18.65 24.08 -16.89
N GLU A 405 -19.65 24.96 -16.84
CA GLU A 405 -20.25 25.40 -15.56
C GLU A 405 -20.86 24.22 -14.80
N LYS A 406 -21.58 23.34 -15.50
CA LYS A 406 -22.15 22.14 -14.91
C LYS A 406 -21.08 21.12 -14.52
N ALA A 407 -20.24 20.70 -15.47
CA ALA A 407 -19.27 19.63 -15.30
C ALA A 407 -18.20 19.96 -14.25
N SER A 408 -17.71 21.21 -14.22
CA SER A 408 -16.67 21.62 -13.26
C SER A 408 -17.15 21.62 -11.80
N ASN A 409 -18.45 21.82 -11.58
CA ASN A 409 -19.06 21.79 -10.27
C ASN A 409 -19.47 20.37 -9.87
N GLU A 410 -20.23 19.66 -10.70
CA GLU A 410 -20.65 18.27 -10.42
C GLU A 410 -19.48 17.31 -10.29
N GLY A 411 -18.43 17.54 -11.06
CA GLY A 411 -17.23 16.72 -11.08
C GLY A 411 -16.10 17.20 -10.19
N ASN A 412 -16.28 18.28 -9.41
CA ASN A 412 -15.27 18.83 -8.51
C ASN A 412 -13.87 18.96 -9.15
N TRP A 413 -13.77 19.65 -10.28
CA TRP A 413 -12.46 19.85 -10.94
C TRP A 413 -11.48 20.55 -10.01
N SER A 414 -10.19 20.21 -10.15
CA SER A 414 -9.14 20.86 -9.37
C SER A 414 -9.11 22.39 -9.60
N LYS A 415 -8.74 23.13 -8.57
CA LYS A 415 -8.79 24.61 -8.57
C LYS A 415 -8.00 25.22 -9.74
N ASN A 416 -6.79 24.72 -9.97
CA ASN A 416 -5.93 25.14 -11.09
C ASN A 416 -6.59 24.90 -12.45
N ALA A 417 -7.27 23.77 -12.65
CA ALA A 417 -8.00 23.47 -13.87
C ALA A 417 -9.15 24.47 -14.12
N LYS A 418 -9.93 24.79 -13.07
CA LYS A 418 -10.99 25.81 -13.15
C LYS A 418 -10.41 27.18 -13.50
N THR A 419 -9.32 27.58 -12.86
CA THR A 419 -8.66 28.86 -13.13
C THR A 419 -8.17 28.98 -14.57
N ILE A 420 -7.47 27.96 -15.08
CA ILE A 420 -6.95 27.94 -16.45
C ILE A 420 -8.09 27.98 -17.47
N THR A 421 -9.11 27.13 -17.27
CA THR A 421 -10.28 27.07 -18.15
C THR A 421 -11.03 28.40 -18.21
N ASN A 422 -11.27 29.03 -17.05
CA ASN A 422 -11.95 30.33 -16.99
C ASN A 422 -11.12 31.46 -17.62
N SER A 423 -9.78 31.38 -17.59
CA SER A 423 -8.95 32.36 -18.29
C SER A 423 -9.15 32.29 -19.81
N TRP A 424 -9.15 31.08 -20.38
CA TRP A 424 -9.42 30.85 -21.79
C TRP A 424 -10.80 31.36 -22.22
N LEU A 425 -11.81 31.07 -21.40
CA LEU A 425 -13.16 31.56 -21.65
C LEU A 425 -13.24 33.09 -21.57
N ARG A 426 -12.56 33.74 -20.63
CA ARG A 426 -12.59 35.20 -20.50
C ARG A 426 -11.98 35.92 -21.70
N GLU A 427 -10.96 35.34 -22.32
CA GLU A 427 -10.31 35.89 -23.52
C GLU A 427 -11.19 35.80 -24.78
N GLY A 428 -12.21 34.93 -24.76
CA GLY A 428 -13.03 34.59 -25.93
C GLY A 428 -12.36 33.55 -26.81
N LEU A 429 -13.11 32.51 -27.18
CA LEU A 429 -12.59 31.43 -28.00
C LEU A 429 -12.55 31.85 -29.47
N LYS A 430 -11.46 31.52 -30.16
CA LYS A 430 -11.25 31.82 -31.58
C LYS A 430 -11.18 30.54 -32.39
N PRO A 431 -11.51 30.58 -33.71
CA PRO A 431 -11.29 29.46 -34.59
C PRO A 431 -9.86 28.93 -34.48
N ARG A 432 -9.70 27.61 -34.35
CA ARG A 432 -8.38 26.98 -34.16
C ARG A 432 -8.06 26.06 -35.33
N CYS A 433 -6.89 26.25 -35.93
CA CYS A 433 -6.45 25.44 -37.07
C CYS A 433 -6.21 23.97 -36.66
N ILE A 434 -6.96 23.05 -37.29
CA ILE A 434 -6.94 21.61 -37.00
C ILE A 434 -6.25 20.77 -38.09
N THR A 435 -5.58 21.41 -39.05
CA THR A 435 -4.82 20.72 -40.12
C THR A 435 -3.38 21.21 -40.17
N ARG A 436 -2.45 20.38 -40.63
CA ARG A 436 -1.04 20.72 -40.80
C ARG A 436 -0.48 20.13 -42.09
N ASP A 437 0.49 20.84 -42.65
CA ASP A 437 1.33 20.39 -43.76
C ASP A 437 2.44 19.48 -43.25
N LEU A 438 2.07 18.29 -42.79
CA LEU A 438 2.99 17.24 -42.34
C LEU A 438 2.64 15.94 -43.04
N VAL A 439 3.61 15.01 -43.07
CA VAL A 439 3.40 13.66 -43.61
C VAL A 439 2.99 12.71 -42.50
N TRP A 440 3.51 12.89 -41.29
CA TRP A 440 3.26 12.04 -40.14
C TRP A 440 2.10 12.53 -39.26
N GLY A 441 0.90 12.06 -39.59
CA GLY A 441 -0.34 12.38 -38.88
C GLY A 441 -1.55 11.62 -39.43
N THR A 442 -2.70 11.78 -38.79
CA THR A 442 -3.97 11.24 -39.31
C THR A 442 -4.39 11.99 -40.58
N PRO A 443 -4.64 11.33 -41.72
CA PRO A 443 -4.98 12.02 -42.96
C PRO A 443 -6.34 12.74 -42.88
N VAL A 444 -6.44 13.92 -43.51
CA VAL A 444 -7.68 14.69 -43.59
C VAL A 444 -8.64 14.01 -44.59
N PRO A 445 -9.91 13.75 -44.25
CA PRO A 445 -10.83 12.99 -45.11
C PRO A 445 -11.47 13.84 -46.21
N LEU A 446 -10.67 14.67 -46.90
CA LEU A 446 -11.11 15.56 -47.96
C LEU A 446 -10.09 15.55 -49.10
N GLU A 447 -10.53 15.32 -50.34
CA GLU A 447 -9.65 15.22 -51.52
C GLU A 447 -8.75 16.46 -51.70
N LYS A 448 -9.28 17.65 -51.42
CA LYS A 448 -8.54 18.93 -51.44
C LYS A 448 -7.34 18.96 -50.47
N TYR A 449 -7.36 18.12 -49.44
CA TYR A 449 -6.40 18.10 -48.34
C TYR A 449 -5.66 16.76 -48.23
N LYS A 450 -5.57 15.99 -49.31
CA LYS A 450 -4.90 14.67 -49.34
C LYS A 450 -3.44 14.68 -48.88
N ASP A 451 -2.75 15.81 -49.08
CA ASP A 451 -1.33 16.00 -48.70
C ASP A 451 -1.19 16.65 -47.30
N LYS A 452 -2.28 16.67 -46.52
CA LYS A 452 -2.31 17.22 -45.15
C LYS A 452 -2.79 16.19 -44.15
N VAL A 453 -2.42 16.45 -42.90
CA VAL A 453 -2.85 15.66 -41.75
C VAL A 453 -3.62 16.53 -40.76
N LEU A 454 -4.42 15.89 -39.93
CA LEU A 454 -5.01 16.49 -38.75
C LEU A 454 -3.91 16.93 -37.79
N TYR A 455 -4.11 18.09 -37.17
CA TYR A 455 -3.19 18.61 -36.20
C TYR A 455 -3.24 17.78 -34.92
N VAL A 456 -2.08 17.38 -34.38
CA VAL A 456 -1.98 16.50 -33.20
C VAL A 456 -2.82 16.98 -32.02
N TRP A 457 -2.92 18.29 -31.78
CA TRP A 457 -3.71 18.82 -30.67
C TRP A 457 -5.24 18.82 -30.89
N PHE A 458 -5.69 18.44 -32.09
CA PHE A 458 -7.09 18.11 -32.37
C PHE A 458 -7.37 16.63 -32.15
N ASP A 459 -6.50 15.73 -32.62
CA ASP A 459 -6.78 14.29 -32.62
C ASP A 459 -6.11 13.49 -31.48
N ALA A 460 -5.15 14.05 -30.73
CA ALA A 460 -4.52 13.37 -29.60
C ALA A 460 -5.52 13.01 -28.49
N THR A 461 -6.50 13.88 -28.21
CA THR A 461 -7.57 13.58 -27.23
C THR A 461 -8.56 12.54 -27.74
N ILE A 462 -8.76 12.45 -29.06
CA ILE A 462 -9.49 11.34 -29.70
C ILE A 462 -8.73 10.01 -29.51
N GLY A 463 -7.42 10.08 -29.29
CA GLY A 463 -6.57 8.96 -28.89
C GLY A 463 -7.12 8.15 -27.73
N TYR A 464 -7.77 8.76 -26.73
CA TYR A 464 -8.36 7.99 -25.63
C TYR A 464 -9.47 7.04 -26.11
N ILE A 465 -10.29 7.52 -27.05
CA ILE A 465 -11.38 6.74 -27.65
C ILE A 465 -10.79 5.64 -28.52
N SER A 466 -9.85 5.97 -29.40
CA SER A 466 -9.26 4.98 -30.32
C SER A 466 -8.43 3.92 -29.61
N ILE A 467 -7.72 4.26 -28.54
CA ILE A 467 -7.04 3.29 -27.69
C ILE A 467 -8.06 2.35 -27.05
N THR A 468 -9.20 2.86 -26.58
CA THR A 468 -10.28 2.03 -26.04
C THR A 468 -10.90 1.13 -27.13
N ALA A 469 -11.02 1.62 -28.36
CA ALA A 469 -11.46 0.84 -29.51
C ALA A 469 -10.50 -0.29 -29.89
N ASN A 470 -9.19 -0.10 -29.71
CA ASN A 470 -8.20 -1.17 -29.87
C ASN A 470 -8.22 -2.18 -28.69
N TYR A 471 -8.68 -1.75 -27.51
CA TYR A 471 -8.90 -2.66 -26.38
C TYR A 471 -10.14 -3.53 -26.56
N THR A 472 -11.27 -2.97 -27.01
CA THR A 472 -12.54 -3.69 -27.13
C THR A 472 -13.40 -3.16 -28.28
N ASP A 473 -14.06 -4.05 -29.01
CA ASP A 473 -14.99 -3.67 -30.09
C ASP A 473 -16.21 -2.91 -29.56
N ASN A 474 -16.60 -3.17 -28.31
CA ASN A 474 -17.70 -2.49 -27.63
C ASN A 474 -17.26 -1.19 -26.91
N TRP A 475 -16.29 -0.46 -27.48
CA TRP A 475 -15.75 0.77 -26.87
C TRP A 475 -16.79 1.88 -26.72
N ARG A 476 -17.82 1.89 -27.59
CA ARG A 476 -18.94 2.84 -27.51
C ARG A 476 -19.71 2.72 -26.21
N ALA A 477 -19.77 1.53 -25.60
CA ALA A 477 -20.41 1.38 -24.29
C ALA A 477 -19.73 2.22 -23.20
N TRP A 478 -18.43 2.53 -23.35
CA TRP A 478 -17.68 3.41 -22.46
C TRP A 478 -17.74 4.89 -22.86
N TRP A 479 -17.57 5.18 -24.15
CA TRP A 479 -17.40 6.55 -24.66
C TRP A 479 -18.67 7.20 -25.20
N GLN A 480 -19.78 6.47 -25.32
CA GLN A 480 -21.08 7.00 -25.74
C GLN A 480 -22.20 6.54 -24.79
N ASN A 481 -21.96 6.73 -23.49
CA ASN A 481 -22.84 6.29 -22.40
C ASN A 481 -22.69 7.20 -21.14
N PRO A 482 -22.90 8.52 -21.29
CA PRO A 482 -22.68 9.49 -20.21
C PRO A 482 -23.57 9.28 -18.99
N GLU A 483 -24.69 8.56 -19.12
CA GLU A 483 -25.62 8.29 -18.03
C GLU A 483 -25.10 7.23 -17.05
N ASN A 484 -24.24 6.32 -17.53
CA ASN A 484 -23.73 5.19 -16.74
C ASN A 484 -22.23 5.23 -16.48
N VAL A 485 -21.47 6.08 -17.18
CA VAL A 485 -20.01 6.14 -17.13
C VAL A 485 -19.54 7.50 -16.65
N LYS A 486 -18.66 7.51 -15.65
CA LYS A 486 -17.97 8.73 -15.19
C LYS A 486 -16.53 8.74 -15.68
N LEU A 487 -16.17 9.74 -16.48
CA LEU A 487 -14.81 9.93 -17.00
C LEU A 487 -13.96 10.77 -16.03
N TYR A 488 -12.87 10.18 -15.54
CA TYR A 488 -11.84 10.84 -14.74
C TYR A 488 -10.57 11.00 -15.59
N GLN A 489 -10.05 12.22 -15.67
CA GLN A 489 -8.83 12.50 -16.45
C GLN A 489 -7.74 13.08 -15.56
N PHE A 490 -6.52 12.57 -15.71
CA PHE A 490 -5.34 12.94 -14.93
C PHE A 490 -4.26 13.53 -15.83
N MET A 491 -3.80 14.74 -15.51
CA MET A 491 -2.82 15.45 -16.33
C MET A 491 -2.03 16.53 -15.58
N GLY A 492 -0.94 16.99 -16.18
CA GLY A 492 -0.30 18.26 -15.80
C GLY A 492 -1.07 19.47 -16.33
N LYS A 493 -0.90 20.64 -15.70
CA LYS A 493 -1.66 21.87 -16.01
C LYS A 493 -1.63 22.35 -17.46
N ASP A 494 -0.57 22.03 -18.20
CA ASP A 494 -0.43 22.44 -19.60
C ASP A 494 -1.47 21.78 -20.53
N ASN A 495 -2.01 20.63 -20.13
CA ASN A 495 -2.97 19.87 -20.91
C ASN A 495 -4.42 20.32 -20.68
N VAL A 496 -4.70 21.15 -19.67
CA VAL A 496 -6.06 21.53 -19.26
C VAL A 496 -6.89 22.08 -20.42
N PRO A 497 -6.43 23.07 -21.22
CA PRO A 497 -7.27 23.66 -22.27
C PRO A 497 -7.71 22.65 -23.34
N PHE A 498 -6.92 21.61 -23.58
CA PHE A 498 -7.27 20.58 -24.56
C PHE A 498 -8.41 19.69 -24.07
N HIS A 499 -8.53 19.50 -22.75
CA HIS A 499 -9.50 18.61 -22.13
C HIS A 499 -10.73 19.32 -21.58
N THR A 500 -10.65 20.64 -21.39
CA THR A 500 -11.79 21.46 -20.92
C THR A 500 -12.38 22.35 -22.00
N VAL A 501 -11.64 22.61 -23.09
CA VAL A 501 -12.09 23.47 -24.20
C VAL A 501 -12.12 22.70 -25.52
N VAL A 502 -10.96 22.29 -26.03
CA VAL A 502 -10.86 21.79 -27.42
C VAL A 502 -11.62 20.48 -27.63
N PHE A 503 -11.38 19.48 -26.79
CA PHE A 503 -12.01 18.18 -26.93
C PHE A 503 -13.50 18.21 -26.57
N PRO A 504 -13.95 18.83 -25.47
CA PRO A 504 -15.37 18.99 -25.21
C PRO A 504 -16.13 19.77 -26.30
N ALA A 505 -15.52 20.82 -26.87
CA ALA A 505 -16.12 21.53 -28.01
C ALA A 505 -16.23 20.62 -29.25
N THR A 506 -15.21 19.79 -29.49
CA THR A 506 -15.23 18.77 -30.55
C THR A 506 -16.37 17.77 -30.32
N GLU A 507 -16.49 17.22 -29.12
CA GLU A 507 -17.56 16.28 -28.74
C GLU A 507 -18.96 16.91 -28.90
N ILE A 508 -19.18 18.11 -28.35
CA ILE A 508 -20.44 18.86 -28.48
C ILE A 508 -20.77 19.13 -29.96
N GLY A 509 -19.78 19.53 -30.75
CA GLY A 509 -19.96 19.88 -32.15
C GLY A 509 -20.36 18.69 -33.04
N THR A 510 -20.04 17.45 -32.65
CA THR A 510 -20.57 16.26 -33.36
C THR A 510 -22.07 16.06 -33.15
N LYS A 511 -22.64 16.61 -32.07
CA LYS A 511 -24.03 16.37 -31.62
C LYS A 511 -24.34 14.89 -31.30
N GLU A 512 -23.32 14.09 -31.01
CA GLU A 512 -23.47 12.71 -30.55
C GLU A 512 -23.44 12.61 -29.02
N ASN A 513 -23.94 11.50 -28.46
CA ASN A 513 -24.07 11.31 -27.02
C ASN A 513 -22.76 10.82 -26.37
N TRP A 514 -21.72 11.65 -26.39
CA TRP A 514 -20.40 11.31 -25.84
C TRP A 514 -20.35 11.28 -24.31
N THR A 515 -19.58 10.35 -23.76
CA THR A 515 -19.15 10.36 -22.35
C THR A 515 -18.07 11.42 -22.16
N MET A 516 -18.50 12.60 -21.73
CA MET A 516 -17.61 13.75 -21.53
C MET A 516 -16.93 13.73 -20.16
N LEU A 517 -15.91 14.58 -20.00
CA LEU A 517 -15.15 14.76 -18.75
C LEU A 517 -16.08 14.99 -17.55
N HIS A 518 -16.03 14.09 -16.57
CA HIS A 518 -16.67 14.26 -15.27
C HIS A 518 -15.71 14.95 -14.31
N HIS A 519 -14.61 14.30 -13.93
CA HIS A 519 -13.63 14.85 -12.98
C HIS A 519 -12.28 15.09 -13.64
N LEU A 520 -11.73 16.30 -13.49
CA LEU A 520 -10.40 16.66 -13.95
C LEU A 520 -9.46 16.84 -12.76
N ASN A 521 -8.46 15.96 -12.68
CA ASN A 521 -7.41 16.05 -11.69
C ASN A 521 -6.13 16.58 -12.34
N THR A 522 -5.76 17.81 -11.98
CA THR A 522 -4.62 18.52 -12.55
C THR A 522 -3.53 18.74 -11.50
N THR A 523 -2.29 18.44 -11.88
CA THR A 523 -1.10 18.69 -11.06
C THR A 523 -0.32 19.92 -11.50
N GLU A 524 0.33 20.54 -10.51
CA GLU A 524 1.41 21.52 -10.70
C GLU A 524 2.73 20.79 -11.04
N TYR A 525 3.85 21.51 -11.15
CA TYR A 525 5.11 20.88 -11.55
C TYR A 525 5.85 20.22 -10.38
N LEU A 526 6.49 19.09 -10.69
CA LEU A 526 7.56 18.54 -9.85
C LEU A 526 8.90 19.11 -10.29
N GLN A 527 9.58 19.79 -9.39
CA GLN A 527 10.94 20.31 -9.51
C GLN A 527 11.97 19.29 -9.01
N TYR A 528 13.25 19.49 -9.28
CA TYR A 528 14.35 18.57 -8.94
C TYR A 528 15.51 19.33 -8.30
N GLU A 529 15.83 19.06 -7.03
CA GLU A 529 17.00 19.61 -6.30
C GLU A 529 17.18 21.14 -6.48
N GLY A 530 16.08 21.90 -6.38
CA GLY A 530 16.07 23.37 -6.48
C GLY A 530 16.00 23.91 -7.92
N GLY A 531 15.90 23.04 -8.93
CA GLY A 531 15.78 23.41 -10.34
C GLY A 531 14.72 22.62 -11.10
N LYS A 532 14.78 22.69 -12.44
CA LYS A 532 13.90 21.94 -13.34
C LYS A 532 14.60 20.71 -13.90
N PHE A 533 13.84 19.65 -14.16
CA PHE A 533 14.29 18.55 -15.00
C PHE A 533 14.79 19.09 -16.35
N SER A 534 15.91 18.57 -16.83
CA SER A 534 16.50 19.00 -18.11
C SER A 534 17.15 17.83 -18.83
N LYS A 535 16.55 17.40 -19.95
CA LYS A 535 17.09 16.33 -20.78
C LYS A 535 18.42 16.73 -21.43
N SER A 536 18.52 17.94 -21.97
CA SER A 536 19.73 18.43 -22.65
C SER A 536 20.92 18.57 -21.70
N ARG A 537 20.68 18.94 -20.43
CA ARG A 537 21.72 19.05 -19.40
C ARG A 537 21.89 17.78 -18.56
N ASN A 538 21.11 16.74 -18.84
CA ASN A 538 21.04 15.49 -18.07
C ASN A 538 20.82 15.72 -16.55
N ILE A 539 19.90 16.64 -16.23
CA ILE A 539 19.53 16.99 -14.84
C ILE A 539 18.20 16.31 -14.52
N GLY A 540 18.20 15.51 -13.45
CA GLY A 540 17.04 14.80 -12.93
C GLY A 540 17.04 13.31 -13.20
N VAL A 541 16.13 12.62 -12.50
CA VAL A 541 15.87 11.18 -12.68
C VAL A 541 14.84 10.98 -13.79
N PHE A 542 15.17 10.12 -14.73
CA PHE A 542 14.29 9.70 -15.83
C PHE A 542 13.76 8.30 -15.55
N GLY A 543 12.57 7.98 -16.03
CA GLY A 543 11.89 6.74 -15.67
C GLY A 543 12.70 5.48 -16.00
N ASN A 544 13.52 5.53 -17.06
CA ASN A 544 14.37 4.41 -17.46
C ASN A 544 15.60 4.21 -16.57
N ASN A 545 16.02 5.23 -15.81
CA ASN A 545 17.24 5.21 -15.00
C ASN A 545 16.96 5.21 -13.48
N ALA A 546 15.70 5.36 -13.06
CA ALA A 546 15.28 5.21 -11.68
C ALA A 546 15.62 3.81 -11.13
N LYS A 547 15.45 2.77 -11.96
CA LYS A 547 15.78 1.37 -11.62
C LYS A 547 17.27 1.15 -11.33
N ASP A 548 18.14 1.96 -11.89
CA ASP A 548 19.60 1.83 -11.74
C ASP A 548 20.09 2.25 -10.34
N THR A 549 19.20 2.78 -9.50
CA THR A 549 19.50 3.07 -8.09
C THR A 549 19.48 1.81 -7.21
N GLY A 550 18.89 0.71 -7.70
CA GLY A 550 18.65 -0.50 -6.92
C GLY A 550 17.53 -0.37 -5.87
N VAL A 551 16.84 0.77 -5.83
CA VAL A 551 15.73 1.02 -4.91
C VAL A 551 14.42 0.52 -5.51
N SER A 552 13.61 -0.16 -4.69
CA SER A 552 12.32 -0.74 -5.08
C SER A 552 11.37 0.31 -5.66
N PRO A 553 10.59 -0.02 -6.72
CA PRO A 553 9.60 0.91 -7.28
C PRO A 553 8.55 1.35 -6.25
N ALA A 554 8.20 0.55 -5.23
CA ALA A 554 7.30 1.02 -4.16
C ALA A 554 7.83 2.22 -3.40
N VAL A 555 9.15 2.32 -3.17
CA VAL A 555 9.75 3.48 -2.46
C VAL A 555 9.64 4.73 -3.34
N TRP A 556 9.87 4.58 -4.64
CA TRP A 556 9.67 5.65 -5.62
C TRP A 556 8.22 6.13 -5.67
N ARG A 557 7.28 5.20 -5.78
CA ARG A 557 5.85 5.50 -5.79
C ARG A 557 5.40 6.20 -4.50
N TYR A 558 5.83 5.68 -3.35
CA TYR A 558 5.55 6.27 -2.04
C TYR A 558 6.02 7.71 -1.97
N TYR A 559 7.31 7.95 -2.27
CA TYR A 559 7.87 9.28 -2.15
C TYR A 559 7.18 10.26 -3.10
N LEU A 560 7.03 9.91 -4.38
CA LEU A 560 6.36 10.77 -5.37
C LEU A 560 4.91 11.08 -4.98
N ALA A 561 4.16 10.11 -4.44
CA ALA A 561 2.83 10.35 -3.93
C ALA A 561 2.83 11.25 -2.68
N SER A 562 3.83 11.13 -1.81
CA SER A 562 3.96 11.96 -0.60
C SER A 562 4.28 13.43 -0.91
N ILE A 563 4.91 13.70 -2.05
CA ILE A 563 5.25 15.04 -2.55
C ILE A 563 4.49 15.40 -3.83
N ARG A 564 3.31 14.79 -4.03
CA ARG A 564 2.49 15.02 -5.21
C ARG A 564 2.12 16.52 -5.32
N PRO A 565 2.41 17.18 -6.46
CA PRO A 565 2.19 18.62 -6.61
C PRO A 565 0.71 18.94 -6.90
N GLU A 566 -0.15 18.87 -5.87
CA GLU A 566 -1.61 19.05 -6.03
C GLU A 566 -2.02 20.52 -6.17
N ALA A 567 -1.61 21.37 -5.22
CA ALA A 567 -2.03 22.77 -5.14
C ALA A 567 -0.94 23.77 -5.56
N GLN A 568 0.33 23.36 -5.45
CA GLN A 568 1.50 24.15 -5.76
C GLN A 568 2.62 23.23 -6.24
N ASP A 569 3.62 23.81 -6.90
CA ASP A 569 4.83 23.08 -7.28
C ASP A 569 5.45 22.39 -6.05
N SER A 570 5.97 21.18 -6.27
CA SER A 570 6.68 20.39 -5.26
C SER A 570 8.09 20.08 -5.74
N GLN A 571 8.98 19.68 -4.84
CA GLN A 571 10.38 19.44 -5.16
C GLN A 571 10.78 18.02 -4.78
N PHE A 572 11.45 17.33 -5.70
CA PHE A 572 12.17 16.11 -5.41
C PHE A 572 13.51 16.44 -4.72
N SER A 573 13.78 15.77 -3.60
CA SER A 573 15.03 15.84 -2.83
C SER A 573 15.51 14.44 -2.47
N TRP A 574 16.77 14.12 -2.78
CA TRP A 574 17.37 12.84 -2.38
C TRP A 574 17.47 12.68 -0.88
N ALA A 575 17.76 13.77 -0.15
CA ALA A 575 17.85 13.74 1.31
C ALA A 575 16.49 13.38 1.93
N GLU A 576 15.41 13.96 1.41
CA GLU A 576 14.06 13.62 1.85
C GLU A 576 13.65 12.22 1.40
N PHE A 577 13.99 11.80 0.17
CA PHE A 577 13.73 10.45 -0.32
C PHE A 577 14.31 9.37 0.62
N VAL A 578 15.57 9.53 1.03
CA VAL A 578 16.24 8.63 1.99
C VAL A 578 15.59 8.72 3.37
N THR A 579 15.28 9.93 3.84
CA THR A 579 14.65 10.16 5.14
C THR A 579 13.26 9.51 5.22
N LYS A 580 12.43 9.69 4.20
CA LYS A 580 11.09 9.11 4.10
C LYS A 580 11.15 7.58 4.05
N ASN A 581 12.09 7.00 3.31
CA ASN A 581 12.32 5.55 3.36
C ASN A 581 12.70 5.07 4.77
N ASN A 582 13.72 5.68 5.38
CA ASN A 582 14.28 5.16 6.62
C ASN A 582 13.35 5.40 7.84
N SER A 583 12.68 6.55 7.90
CA SER A 583 11.88 6.96 9.05
C SER A 583 10.41 6.55 8.94
N GLU A 584 9.81 6.63 7.75
CA GLU A 584 8.38 6.35 7.58
C GLU A 584 8.13 4.93 7.07
N LEU A 585 8.82 4.51 6.01
CA LEU A 585 8.65 3.15 5.49
C LEU A 585 9.29 2.11 6.41
N LEU A 586 10.58 2.23 6.71
CA LEU A 586 11.30 1.23 7.49
C LEU A 586 10.93 1.27 8.98
N ALA A 587 11.03 2.44 9.63
CA ALA A 587 10.86 2.56 11.08
C ALA A 587 9.40 2.61 11.57
N ASN A 588 8.42 2.95 10.72
CA ASN A 588 6.99 2.88 11.05
C ASN A 588 6.33 1.65 10.42
N LEU A 589 6.08 1.65 9.11
CA LEU A 589 5.30 0.59 8.44
C LEU A 589 6.00 -0.78 8.50
N GLY A 590 7.25 -0.83 8.08
CA GLY A 590 8.09 -2.03 8.09
C GLY A 590 8.27 -2.58 9.51
N ASN A 591 8.48 -1.70 10.49
CA ASN A 591 8.60 -2.10 11.89
C ASN A 591 7.30 -2.68 12.45
N PHE A 592 6.14 -2.06 12.16
CA PHE A 592 4.84 -2.53 12.64
C PHE A 592 4.57 -3.97 12.19
N VAL A 593 4.67 -4.21 10.88
CA VAL A 593 4.45 -5.54 10.29
C VAL A 593 5.46 -6.55 10.83
N ASN A 594 6.75 -6.21 10.87
CA ASN A 594 7.78 -7.12 11.36
C ASN A 594 7.61 -7.50 12.82
N ARG A 595 7.29 -6.52 13.70
CA ARG A 595 7.19 -6.73 15.14
C ARG A 595 6.12 -7.76 15.47
N ILE A 596 4.93 -7.63 14.89
CA ILE A 596 3.84 -8.56 15.17
C ILE A 596 4.06 -9.92 14.51
N VAL A 597 4.51 -9.96 13.24
CA VAL A 597 4.72 -11.24 12.54
C VAL A 597 5.82 -12.07 13.20
N LYS A 598 6.93 -11.44 13.61
CA LYS A 598 8.00 -12.12 14.36
C LYS A 598 7.49 -12.63 15.70
N TYR A 599 6.70 -11.83 16.41
CA TYR A 599 6.13 -12.22 17.70
C TYR A 599 5.19 -13.43 17.58
N VAL A 600 4.29 -13.43 16.59
CA VAL A 600 3.35 -14.55 16.34
C VAL A 600 4.09 -15.82 15.92
N ASN A 601 5.11 -15.70 15.05
CA ASN A 601 5.94 -16.85 14.68
C ASN A 601 6.68 -17.44 15.90
N ALA A 602 7.27 -16.60 16.75
CA ALA A 602 8.05 -17.06 17.91
C ALA A 602 7.17 -17.64 19.05
N LYS A 603 6.07 -16.96 19.38
CA LYS A 603 5.24 -17.28 20.54
C LYS A 603 4.09 -18.23 20.22
N TYR A 604 3.50 -18.11 19.04
CA TYR A 604 2.29 -18.86 18.64
C TYR A 604 2.53 -19.81 17.46
N ASN A 605 3.79 -20.04 17.06
CA ASN A 605 4.14 -20.90 15.93
C ASN A 605 3.48 -20.45 14.60
N GLY A 606 3.23 -19.14 14.45
CA GLY A 606 2.58 -18.61 13.24
C GLY A 606 1.08 -18.92 13.17
N VAL A 607 0.44 -19.34 14.27
CA VAL A 607 -1.01 -19.59 14.32
C VAL A 607 -1.70 -18.48 15.09
N VAL A 608 -2.78 -17.93 14.54
CA VAL A 608 -3.63 -16.96 15.25
C VAL A 608 -4.33 -17.68 16.40
N PRO A 609 -4.13 -17.28 17.66
CA PRO A 609 -4.70 -17.98 18.80
C PRO A 609 -6.22 -17.90 18.82
N LYS A 610 -6.87 -18.73 19.63
CA LYS A 610 -8.25 -18.46 20.05
C LYS A 610 -8.25 -17.20 20.92
N TYR A 611 -9.15 -16.28 20.65
CA TYR A 611 -9.22 -15.01 21.35
C TYR A 611 -10.65 -14.64 21.71
N ASN A 612 -10.80 -13.82 22.74
CA ASN A 612 -12.02 -13.08 23.01
C ASN A 612 -11.67 -11.58 23.04
N ILE A 613 -12.28 -10.82 22.15
CA ILE A 613 -12.01 -9.38 21.96
C ILE A 613 -12.26 -8.59 23.24
N SER A 614 -13.22 -9.01 24.08
CA SER A 614 -13.54 -8.36 25.36
C SER A 614 -12.37 -8.36 26.35
N ASN A 615 -11.36 -9.22 26.17
CA ASN A 615 -10.14 -9.25 26.98
C ASN A 615 -9.15 -8.11 26.62
N CYS A 616 -9.42 -7.37 25.55
CA CYS A 616 -8.72 -6.14 25.19
C CYS A 616 -9.67 -4.95 25.39
N SER A 617 -9.61 -4.32 26.58
CA SER A 617 -10.44 -3.17 26.95
C SER A 617 -10.35 -2.01 25.96
N ASP A 618 -9.21 -1.87 25.28
CA ASP A 618 -8.94 -0.75 24.36
C ASP A 618 -9.48 -1.01 22.94
N TYR A 619 -9.98 -2.22 22.65
CA TYR A 619 -10.48 -2.58 21.33
C TYR A 619 -11.60 -1.67 20.84
N PRO A 620 -12.67 -1.36 21.60
CA PRO A 620 -13.75 -0.50 21.11
C PRO A 620 -13.24 0.88 20.65
N LYS A 621 -12.29 1.46 21.41
CA LYS A 621 -11.63 2.71 21.05
C LYS A 621 -10.78 2.55 19.79
N ALA A 622 -9.91 1.55 19.73
CA ALA A 622 -9.05 1.29 18.58
C ALA A 622 -9.87 1.03 17.30
N SER A 623 -10.92 0.22 17.38
CA SER A 623 -11.83 -0.08 16.27
C SER A 623 -12.56 1.16 15.76
N SER A 624 -13.01 2.04 16.66
CA SER A 624 -13.65 3.30 16.28
C SER A 624 -12.65 4.24 15.59
N GLU A 625 -11.45 4.38 16.13
CA GLU A 625 -10.39 5.22 15.53
C GLU A 625 -9.96 4.71 14.15
N LEU A 626 -9.78 3.40 13.99
CA LEU A 626 -9.43 2.78 12.71
C LEU A 626 -10.56 2.93 11.68
N THR A 627 -11.82 2.81 12.11
CA THR A 627 -12.98 3.05 11.25
C THR A 627 -13.03 4.49 10.76
N LYS A 628 -12.77 5.47 11.64
CA LYS A 628 -12.66 6.88 11.24
C LYS A 628 -11.52 7.12 10.25
N LEU A 629 -10.37 6.47 10.44
CA LEU A 629 -9.26 6.56 9.47
C LEU A 629 -9.64 5.97 8.10
N ILE A 630 -10.40 4.87 8.08
CA ILE A 630 -10.93 4.29 6.84
C ILE A 630 -11.91 5.26 6.16
N GLU A 631 -12.83 5.85 6.91
CA GLU A 631 -13.76 6.86 6.40
C GLU A 631 -13.02 8.07 5.83
N THR A 632 -12.03 8.62 6.55
CA THR A 632 -11.19 9.72 6.07
C THR A 632 -10.46 9.34 4.79
N TYR A 633 -9.81 8.17 4.75
CA TYR A 633 -9.12 7.67 3.58
C TYR A 633 -10.05 7.55 2.37
N ASN A 634 -11.23 6.93 2.54
CA ASN A 634 -12.20 6.75 1.46
C ASN A 634 -12.71 8.11 0.94
N ASN A 635 -12.99 9.06 1.84
CA ASN A 635 -13.44 10.41 1.47
C ASN A 635 -12.37 11.20 0.70
N ASP A 636 -11.11 11.11 1.13
CA ASP A 636 -9.99 11.76 0.45
C ASP A 636 -9.75 11.15 -0.92
N LEU A 637 -9.73 9.82 -1.06
CA LEU A 637 -9.52 9.15 -2.35
C LEU A 637 -10.72 9.32 -3.30
N GLU A 638 -11.97 9.33 -2.82
CA GLU A 638 -13.15 9.65 -3.65
C GLU A 638 -13.10 11.10 -4.16
N SER A 639 -12.47 12.00 -3.41
CA SER A 639 -12.19 13.39 -3.81
C SER A 639 -10.85 13.55 -4.55
N VAL A 640 -10.12 12.45 -4.77
CA VAL A 640 -8.80 12.41 -5.45
C VAL A 640 -7.75 13.30 -4.75
N HIS A 641 -7.82 13.39 -3.42
CA HIS A 641 -6.78 13.98 -2.55
C HIS A 641 -5.74 12.91 -2.16
N GLU A 642 -4.96 12.47 -3.14
CA GLU A 642 -4.05 11.33 -3.00
C GLU A 642 -3.01 11.52 -1.91
N ARG A 643 -2.51 12.75 -1.68
CA ARG A 643 -1.51 13.01 -0.64
C ARG A 643 -2.07 12.79 0.77
N LYS A 644 -3.28 13.31 1.04
CA LYS A 644 -3.98 13.12 2.33
C LYS A 644 -4.37 11.66 2.57
N GLY A 645 -4.76 10.98 1.49
CA GLY A 645 -4.98 9.54 1.51
C GLY A 645 -3.74 8.79 2.01
N LEU A 646 -2.56 9.10 1.46
CA LEU A 646 -1.31 8.47 1.87
C LEU A 646 -0.94 8.79 3.32
N GLU A 647 -1.09 10.05 3.73
CA GLU A 647 -0.91 10.49 5.12
C GLU A 647 -1.78 9.65 6.07
N THR A 648 -3.05 9.42 5.69
CA THR A 648 -3.98 8.57 6.44
C THR A 648 -3.53 7.11 6.53
N VAL A 649 -2.97 6.52 5.46
CA VAL A 649 -2.39 5.17 5.52
C VAL A 649 -1.25 5.08 6.54
N MET A 650 -0.37 6.09 6.55
CA MET A 650 0.76 6.13 7.48
C MET A 650 0.31 6.35 8.92
N LEU A 651 -0.77 7.11 9.14
CA LEU A 651 -1.45 7.23 10.44
C LEU A 651 -2.07 5.90 10.88
N THR A 652 -2.68 5.11 9.97
CA THR A 652 -3.18 3.76 10.30
C THR A 652 -2.04 2.85 10.76
N SER A 653 -0.90 2.87 10.08
CA SER A 653 0.30 2.13 10.50
C SER A 653 0.82 2.59 11.86
N ALA A 654 0.93 3.91 12.07
CA ALA A 654 1.37 4.48 13.33
C ALA A 654 0.43 4.10 14.48
N ARG A 655 -0.89 4.12 14.24
CA ARG A 655 -1.90 3.68 15.20
C ARG A 655 -1.76 2.20 15.56
N GLY A 656 -1.38 1.37 14.59
CA GLY A 656 -1.02 -0.04 14.80
C GLY A 656 0.20 -0.21 15.70
N ASN A 657 1.28 0.53 15.44
CA ASN A 657 2.46 0.55 16.33
C ASN A 657 2.09 0.97 17.76
N GLN A 658 1.30 2.04 17.89
CA GLN A 658 0.83 2.53 19.19
C GLN A 658 -0.02 1.48 19.91
N PHE A 659 -0.93 0.80 19.20
CA PHE A 659 -1.75 -0.27 19.77
C PHE A 659 -0.90 -1.39 20.41
N LEU A 660 0.18 -1.82 19.73
CA LEU A 660 1.10 -2.82 20.26
C LEU A 660 1.94 -2.31 21.44
N GLN A 661 2.23 -1.01 21.48
CA GLN A 661 2.97 -0.37 22.56
C GLN A 661 2.11 -0.17 23.82
N ASP A 662 0.90 0.38 23.67
CA ASP A 662 -0.06 0.59 24.76
C ASP A 662 -0.37 -0.70 25.50
N ASN A 663 -0.49 -1.79 24.74
CA ASN A 663 -0.76 -3.12 25.29
C ASN A 663 0.51 -3.85 25.78
N LYS A 664 1.69 -3.23 25.68
CA LYS A 664 2.99 -3.84 26.06
C LYS A 664 3.15 -5.24 25.49
N MET A 665 3.02 -5.39 24.16
CA MET A 665 3.17 -6.70 23.51
C MET A 665 4.62 -7.22 23.64
N ASP A 666 4.87 -7.93 24.73
CA ASP A 666 6.16 -8.50 25.13
C ASP A 666 5.98 -9.86 25.85
N ASN A 667 7.06 -10.37 26.44
CA ASN A 667 7.04 -11.64 27.16
C ASN A 667 6.17 -11.61 28.44
N SER A 668 6.06 -10.48 29.12
CA SER A 668 5.22 -10.37 30.32
C SER A 668 3.75 -10.46 29.93
N LEU A 669 3.30 -9.75 28.89
CA LEU A 669 1.93 -9.88 28.40
C LEU A 669 1.58 -11.34 28.05
N TYR A 670 2.47 -12.03 27.31
CA TYR A 670 2.26 -13.43 26.94
C TYR A 670 2.13 -14.39 28.13
N ASN A 671 2.93 -14.17 29.17
CA ASN A 671 3.05 -15.08 30.31
C ASN A 671 2.03 -14.78 31.42
N ASP A 672 1.84 -13.50 31.73
CA ASP A 672 1.10 -13.05 32.91
C ASP A 672 -0.37 -12.70 32.55
N HIS A 673 -0.66 -12.36 31.29
CA HIS A 673 -2.01 -12.01 30.82
C HIS A 673 -2.37 -12.68 29.47
N PRO A 674 -2.40 -14.02 29.40
CA PRO A 674 -2.50 -14.77 28.15
C PRO A 674 -3.75 -14.46 27.33
N ASP A 675 -4.90 -14.32 27.99
CA ASP A 675 -6.18 -14.01 27.34
C ASP A 675 -6.20 -12.63 26.67
N LYS A 676 -5.52 -11.65 27.28
CA LYS A 676 -5.31 -10.32 26.69
C LYS A 676 -4.28 -10.39 25.56
N ALA A 677 -3.20 -11.15 25.74
CA ALA A 677 -2.17 -11.34 24.71
C ALA A 677 -2.77 -11.91 23.41
N ASP A 678 -3.71 -12.84 23.52
CA ASP A 678 -4.37 -13.48 22.39
C ASP A 678 -5.24 -12.50 21.60
N ALA A 679 -6.02 -11.70 22.32
CA ALA A 679 -6.83 -10.63 21.72
C ALA A 679 -5.94 -9.59 21.03
N VAL A 680 -4.87 -9.11 21.69
CA VAL A 680 -3.94 -8.10 21.13
C VAL A 680 -3.27 -8.61 19.86
N VAL A 681 -2.85 -9.88 19.83
CA VAL A 681 -2.26 -10.50 18.64
C VAL A 681 -3.27 -10.55 17.49
N ALA A 682 -4.49 -11.03 17.75
CA ALA A 682 -5.51 -11.13 16.72
C ALA A 682 -5.89 -9.75 16.15
N ILE A 683 -6.04 -8.74 17.01
CA ILE A 683 -6.37 -7.37 16.60
C ILE A 683 -5.22 -6.78 15.78
N GLY A 684 -3.98 -6.89 16.26
CA GLY A 684 -2.82 -6.34 15.57
C GLY A 684 -2.62 -6.92 14.17
N LEU A 685 -2.88 -8.22 13.97
CA LEU A 685 -2.77 -8.85 12.64
C LEU A 685 -3.85 -8.33 11.69
N ASN A 686 -5.05 -8.07 12.19
CA ASN A 686 -6.12 -7.46 11.41
C ASN A 686 -5.83 -6.00 11.05
N ILE A 687 -5.15 -5.25 11.93
CA ILE A 687 -4.66 -3.91 11.59
C ILE A 687 -3.61 -3.96 10.47
N VAL A 688 -2.67 -4.92 10.51
CA VAL A 688 -1.72 -5.12 9.40
C VAL A 688 -2.44 -5.46 8.09
N TYR A 689 -3.49 -6.28 8.15
CA TYR A 689 -4.28 -6.63 6.97
C TYR A 689 -5.05 -5.43 6.40
N LEU A 690 -5.60 -4.57 7.26
CA LEU A 690 -6.18 -3.29 6.84
C LEU A 690 -5.13 -2.43 6.12
N VAL A 691 -3.94 -2.28 6.71
CA VAL A 691 -2.86 -1.48 6.12
C VAL A 691 -2.48 -2.01 4.73
N SER A 692 -2.47 -3.33 4.52
CA SER A 692 -2.20 -3.89 3.19
C SER A 692 -3.26 -3.46 2.16
N ALA A 693 -4.54 -3.38 2.54
CA ALA A 693 -5.59 -2.88 1.65
C ALA A 693 -5.42 -1.39 1.33
N LEU A 694 -5.19 -0.55 2.34
CA LEU A 694 -5.10 0.91 2.19
C LEU A 694 -3.83 1.35 1.45
N ILE A 695 -2.71 0.66 1.65
CA ILE A 695 -1.46 0.98 0.93
C ILE A 695 -1.45 0.44 -0.51
N SER A 696 -2.34 -0.50 -0.85
CA SER A 696 -2.35 -1.15 -2.17
C SER A 696 -2.39 -0.22 -3.38
N PRO A 697 -3.07 0.95 -3.35
CA PRO A 697 -3.03 1.87 -4.48
C PRO A 697 -1.68 2.58 -4.64
N TYR A 698 -0.98 2.81 -3.54
CA TYR A 698 0.30 3.51 -3.51
C TYR A 698 1.49 2.58 -3.75
N MET A 699 1.49 1.41 -3.11
CA MET A 699 2.61 0.46 -3.10
C MET A 699 2.08 -0.97 -3.30
N PRO A 700 1.69 -1.34 -4.53
CA PRO A 700 1.05 -2.63 -4.80
C PRO A 700 1.95 -3.83 -4.47
N GLU A 701 3.26 -3.75 -4.71
CA GLU A 701 4.20 -4.82 -4.34
C GLU A 701 4.31 -5.02 -2.83
N THR A 702 4.28 -3.94 -2.05
CA THR A 702 4.32 -3.99 -0.59
C THR A 702 3.04 -4.57 -0.03
N SER A 703 1.89 -4.16 -0.57
CA SER A 703 0.59 -4.73 -0.22
C SER A 703 0.57 -6.25 -0.45
N ALA A 704 0.98 -6.70 -1.65
CA ALA A 704 1.06 -8.12 -1.99
C ALA A 704 2.04 -8.89 -1.09
N LEU A 705 3.17 -8.27 -0.70
CA LEU A 705 4.12 -8.87 0.22
C LEU A 705 3.52 -9.04 1.63
N ILE A 706 2.79 -8.04 2.13
CA ILE A 706 2.09 -8.15 3.42
C ILE A 706 1.04 -9.26 3.36
N GLU A 707 0.23 -9.32 2.29
CA GLU A 707 -0.78 -10.36 2.08
C GLU A 707 -0.15 -11.76 2.04
N LYS A 708 0.99 -11.91 1.37
CA LYS A 708 1.78 -13.15 1.35
C LYS A 708 2.31 -13.52 2.73
N ILE A 709 2.86 -12.56 3.48
CA ILE A 709 3.35 -12.78 4.85
C ILE A 709 2.22 -13.22 5.76
N LEU A 710 1.04 -12.60 5.64
CA LEU A 710 -0.13 -12.95 6.43
C LEU A 710 -0.85 -14.20 5.92
N ASN A 711 -0.54 -14.71 4.72
CA ASN A 711 -1.23 -15.84 4.09
C ASN A 711 -2.74 -15.60 3.88
N VAL A 712 -3.10 -14.38 3.51
CA VAL A 712 -4.47 -13.90 3.30
C VAL A 712 -4.71 -13.57 1.83
N PRO A 713 -5.96 -13.62 1.34
CA PRO A 713 -6.29 -13.06 0.03
C PRO A 713 -6.14 -11.52 0.04
N ALA A 714 -6.28 -10.91 -1.12
CA ALA A 714 -6.36 -9.47 -1.23
C ALA A 714 -7.66 -8.94 -0.59
N LEU A 715 -7.56 -8.10 0.46
CA LEU A 715 -8.71 -7.45 1.10
C LEU A 715 -9.22 -6.25 0.29
N ARG A 716 -10.50 -6.22 -0.09
CA ARG A 716 -11.12 -5.00 -0.65
C ARG A 716 -10.97 -3.85 0.35
N ILE A 717 -10.81 -2.61 -0.12
CA ILE A 717 -10.78 -1.47 0.80
C ILE A 717 -12.14 -1.41 1.51
N PRO A 718 -12.19 -1.58 2.84
CA PRO A 718 -13.44 -1.69 3.57
C PRO A 718 -14.03 -0.30 3.86
N ASP A 719 -15.26 -0.26 4.36
CA ASP A 719 -15.88 0.96 4.90
C ASP A 719 -15.70 1.10 6.41
N LYS A 720 -15.35 0.01 7.11
CA LYS A 720 -15.12 -0.02 8.57
C LYS A 720 -14.11 -1.09 8.97
N PHE A 721 -13.52 -0.96 10.15
CA PHE A 721 -12.61 -1.96 10.67
C PHE A 721 -13.36 -3.18 11.22
N GLU A 722 -12.91 -4.38 10.85
CA GLU A 722 -13.46 -5.65 11.31
C GLU A 722 -12.34 -6.66 11.60
N MET A 723 -12.71 -7.78 12.22
CA MET A 723 -11.80 -8.88 12.49
C MET A 723 -11.88 -9.91 11.35
N TRP A 724 -11.18 -9.66 10.25
CA TRP A 724 -11.17 -10.52 9.06
C TRP A 724 -10.40 -11.82 9.24
N ILE A 725 -9.22 -11.78 9.88
CA ILE A 725 -8.39 -12.94 10.19
C ILE A 725 -8.92 -13.60 11.46
N GLN A 726 -9.29 -14.88 11.36
CA GLN A 726 -9.98 -15.63 12.40
C GLN A 726 -9.02 -16.59 13.15
N ALA A 727 -9.44 -17.05 14.33
CA ALA A 727 -8.64 -18.00 15.13
C ALA A 727 -8.28 -19.27 14.35
N GLY A 728 -7.08 -19.80 14.56
CA GLY A 728 -6.54 -20.96 13.84
C GLY A 728 -6.05 -20.66 12.41
N HIS A 729 -6.08 -19.40 11.96
CA HIS A 729 -5.39 -18.97 10.74
C HIS A 729 -3.86 -19.13 10.89
N CYS A 730 -3.19 -19.62 9.85
CA CYS A 730 -1.74 -19.81 9.83
C CYS A 730 -1.08 -18.75 8.95
N ILE A 731 -0.30 -17.86 9.55
CA ILE A 731 0.51 -16.86 8.84
C ILE A 731 1.81 -17.47 8.33
N GLY A 732 2.44 -16.79 7.36
CA GLY A 732 3.76 -17.11 6.83
C GLY A 732 4.92 -16.65 7.72
N LYS A 733 6.12 -16.76 7.17
CA LYS A 733 7.37 -16.35 7.83
C LYS A 733 7.62 -14.84 7.71
N PRO A 734 8.27 -14.20 8.70
CA PRO A 734 8.64 -12.79 8.64
C PRO A 734 9.59 -12.51 7.47
N GLN A 735 9.34 -11.40 6.76
CA GLN A 735 10.18 -10.89 5.68
C GLN A 735 10.26 -9.35 5.82
N TYR A 736 11.42 -8.77 5.52
CA TYR A 736 11.59 -7.33 5.53
C TYR A 736 10.85 -6.69 4.35
N LEU A 737 9.99 -5.71 4.64
CA LEU A 737 9.28 -4.95 3.60
C LEU A 737 10.18 -3.91 2.92
N PHE A 738 11.11 -3.33 3.68
CA PHE A 738 11.99 -2.25 3.25
C PHE A 738 13.40 -2.50 3.77
N SER A 739 14.37 -1.96 3.05
CA SER A 739 15.77 -1.93 3.48
C SER A 739 16.19 -0.50 3.78
N ARG A 740 17.13 -0.35 4.72
CA ARG A 740 17.74 0.96 5.00
C ARG A 740 18.49 1.43 3.77
N ILE A 741 18.29 2.69 3.39
CA ILE A 741 19.13 3.36 2.41
C ILE A 741 20.23 4.11 3.16
N ASP A 742 21.48 3.88 2.77
CA ASP A 742 22.64 4.56 3.35
C ASP A 742 22.58 6.07 3.04
N PRO A 743 22.68 6.96 4.04
CA PRO A 743 22.79 8.40 3.81
C PRO A 743 23.88 8.81 2.82
N GLU A 744 24.98 8.05 2.68
CA GLU A 744 26.03 8.32 1.70
C GLU A 744 25.52 8.26 0.25
N LYS A 745 24.45 7.52 -0.02
CA LYS A 745 23.81 7.46 -1.35
C LYS A 745 23.25 8.80 -1.82
N VAL A 746 22.94 9.72 -0.90
CA VAL A 746 22.40 11.04 -1.24
C VAL A 746 23.37 11.80 -2.15
N GLU A 747 24.64 11.89 -1.75
CA GLU A 747 25.64 12.65 -2.51
C GLU A 747 26.06 11.90 -3.79
N GLU A 748 26.14 10.56 -3.76
CA GLU A 748 26.33 9.73 -4.96
C GLU A 748 25.25 10.02 -6.03
N TRP A 749 23.99 10.02 -5.63
CA TRP A 749 22.88 10.22 -6.56
C TRP A 749 22.74 11.69 -7.00
N LYS A 750 22.99 12.66 -6.13
CA LYS A 750 23.07 14.07 -6.54
C LYS A 750 24.14 14.27 -7.60
N HIS A 751 25.32 13.66 -7.45
CA HIS A 751 26.36 13.74 -8.46
C HIS A 751 25.94 13.04 -9.76
N LYS A 752 25.38 11.82 -9.67
CA LYS A 752 24.96 11.02 -10.84
C LYS A 752 23.83 11.69 -11.66
N TYR A 753 22.90 12.35 -11.00
CA TYR A 753 21.67 12.88 -11.62
C TYR A 753 21.58 14.42 -11.59
N GLY A 754 22.62 15.11 -11.12
CA GLY A 754 22.69 16.58 -11.04
C GLY A 754 23.15 17.28 -12.33
N GLY A 755 23.48 16.52 -13.38
CA GLY A 755 24.09 17.03 -14.62
C GLY A 755 25.62 17.09 -14.55
N LYS A 756 26.27 17.54 -15.63
CA LYS A 756 27.73 17.77 -15.61
C LYS A 756 28.04 18.94 -14.68
N PRO A 757 29.09 18.87 -13.82
CA PRO A 757 29.54 20.04 -13.08
C PRO A 757 29.83 21.16 -14.08
N GLN A 758 29.34 22.37 -13.81
CA GLN A 758 29.70 23.54 -14.61
C GLN A 758 31.23 23.64 -14.63
N ALA A 759 31.80 23.57 -15.83
CA ALA A 759 33.22 23.76 -16.07
C ALA A 759 33.62 25.22 -15.86
#